data_AF-A0A3B0XRD7-F1
#
_entry.id   AF-A0A3B0XRD7-F1
#
_cell.length_a   1.000
_cell.length_b   1.000
_cell.length_c   1.000
_cell.angle_alpha   90.00
_cell.angle_beta   90.00
_cell.angle_gamma   90.00
#
_symmetry.space_group_name_H-M   'P 1'
#
loop_
_entity.id
_entity.type
_entity.pdbx_description
1 polymer ?
#
loop_
_entity_poly.entity_id
_entity_poly.type
_entity_poly.pdbx_seq_one_letter_code
_entity_poly.pdbx_strand_id
1 'polypeptide(L)'
;MFKPTHINTAAGLLFLSSLFSSALSADILNGTHWVIKSGDSLYKIARTVFPNNAKQQAKLRRELMRLNPQVFAKGANNISVGDKLKIPAFAAAQNKPAAVVAVKKVEPVAKIKVEPKPEKIAVVETQNAAPITPDPEDVIGKVIINVGNLSAQNRGASRKLKRRSPIFRGDTISTGSRSLTQIRMKDGALISLRPHTDLRIASYQFNGQEDGSEKSIIELLKGGFRTITGIIGHKNKNNYQVRSSVATIGIRGTHYALVLCQQSSCSSEEAGEIEDGLYGGVADGSIILENETGTHQFNNDQYFKLTSASTAPEAFLFPPAVLKHGIAISATAKQKKQNLKRSVSKKVKAAPRRLAVIIEPSQPDFRRRPKLPTPDTNQPPVTEFQPELAPNGSAVLVGFNEVDPSGAITASGGGVIIAPNNDNRIVLGANRTPIALREISTNAAGELIENELSVVSPSGLLATLVPSSVGGNAALGVNWGRWNGDFTIRENGVLSNTKDNLHYIYSENLTSPAQLANLGGLGGQVSYGLNGGTLPTDNLGNVAVESPFVNMSVDFIRQQITQYDVSAVVNGSVYEASASNIAFQNLNNSFDLQSISVGCSSVCVGDASVLFVGAQAEGAITTYQISDPNGTASITGTALLTQGGVGQPAQ
;
A
#
# COMPACT_ATOMS: atom_id res chain seq x y z
N MET A 1 61.58 58.56 35.93
CA MET A 1 60.88 59.66 35.21
C MET A 1 60.25 59.03 33.98
N PHE A 2 58.94 58.88 33.79
CA PHE A 2 57.73 59.49 34.34
C PHE A 2 56.60 58.44 34.23
N LYS A 3 55.72 58.35 35.23
CA LYS A 3 54.28 58.10 34.99
C LYS A 3 53.64 59.49 34.78
N PRO A 4 52.63 59.59 33.90
CA PRO A 4 51.27 59.94 34.34
C PRO A 4 50.18 59.19 33.53
N THR A 5 49.12 58.62 34.12
CA THR A 5 47.81 59.19 34.52
C THR A 5 46.97 59.86 33.41
N HIS A 6 45.86 59.19 33.06
CA HIS A 6 44.50 59.59 32.62
C HIS A 6 44.24 60.94 31.90
N ILE A 7 43.42 60.90 30.82
CA ILE A 7 42.09 61.56 30.68
C ILE A 7 41.41 61.17 29.35
N ASN A 8 40.07 61.07 29.42
CA ASN A 8 39.09 60.69 28.39
C ASN A 8 39.02 61.62 27.16
N THR A 9 38.72 61.05 25.98
CA THR A 9 37.76 61.65 25.03
C THR A 9 37.12 60.56 24.15
N ALA A 10 35.82 60.72 23.94
CA ALA A 10 34.89 59.76 23.36
C ALA A 10 35.01 59.61 21.83
N ALA A 11 34.77 58.39 21.33
CA ALA A 11 33.87 58.09 20.19
C ALA A 11 34.04 56.62 19.76
N GLY A 12 32.93 55.88 19.69
CA GLY A 12 32.85 54.70 18.81
C GLY A 12 32.50 53.38 19.49
N LEU A 13 31.21 53.03 19.37
CA LEU A 13 30.64 51.67 19.39
C LEU A 13 30.49 50.93 20.75
N LEU A 14 29.29 51.12 21.31
CA LEU A 14 28.32 50.09 21.68
C LEU A 14 28.79 48.91 22.56
N PHE A 15 28.45 49.04 23.84
CA PHE A 15 28.10 47.93 24.74
C PHE A 15 27.04 47.01 24.10
N LEU A 16 27.24 45.70 24.14
CA LEU A 16 26.44 44.83 25.02
C LEU A 16 27.11 43.44 25.12
N SER A 17 27.75 43.22 26.27
CA SER A 17 28.00 41.89 26.81
C SER A 17 26.68 41.24 27.23
N SER A 18 26.66 39.91 27.18
CA SER A 18 25.58 39.00 27.59
C SER A 18 24.34 39.00 26.71
N LEU A 19 24.25 37.98 25.84
CA LEU A 19 23.04 37.19 25.56
C LEU A 19 23.50 35.93 24.81
N PHE A 20 24.09 34.98 25.55
CA PHE A 20 23.90 33.58 25.20
C PHE A 20 22.42 33.30 25.40
N SER A 21 21.60 33.48 24.36
CA SER A 21 20.26 32.90 24.36
C SER A 21 20.41 31.42 24.04
N SER A 22 20.43 30.63 25.12
CA SER A 22 19.91 29.28 25.15
C SER A 22 18.74 29.13 24.18
N ALA A 23 18.71 28.05 23.40
CA ALA A 23 17.50 27.59 22.73
C ALA A 23 16.39 27.51 23.79
N LEU A 24 15.51 28.50 23.79
CA LEU A 24 14.43 28.59 24.74
C LEU A 24 13.48 27.41 24.47
N SER A 25 13.29 26.63 25.51
CA SER A 25 12.20 25.67 25.65
C SER A 25 10.88 26.31 25.21
N ALA A 26 9.94 25.51 24.73
CA ALA A 26 8.64 25.96 24.27
C ALA A 26 7.87 26.68 25.39
N ASP A 27 8.00 28.01 25.44
CA ASP A 27 7.34 28.82 26.47
C ASP A 27 5.82 28.87 26.23
N ILE A 28 5.10 28.20 27.13
CA ILE A 28 3.71 28.50 27.47
C ILE A 28 3.75 29.74 28.36
N LEU A 29 3.06 30.82 27.99
CA LEU A 29 2.81 31.92 28.91
C LEU A 29 1.88 31.42 30.04
N ASN A 30 2.44 31.24 31.24
CA ASN A 30 1.74 30.93 32.50
C ASN A 30 0.94 29.61 32.58
N GLY A 31 1.31 28.58 31.82
CA GLY A 31 0.71 27.23 31.94
C GLY A 31 -0.77 27.11 31.55
N THR A 32 -1.43 28.22 31.21
CA THR A 32 -2.90 28.32 31.03
C THR A 32 -3.30 28.84 29.66
N HIS A 33 -2.38 29.43 28.89
CA HIS A 33 -2.65 30.00 27.58
C HIS A 33 -1.54 29.67 26.57
N TRP A 34 -1.92 29.29 25.35
CA TRP A 34 -1.04 29.10 24.20
C TRP A 34 -1.11 30.34 23.31
N VAL A 35 0.04 30.90 22.91
CA VAL A 35 0.10 31.99 21.92
C VAL A 35 0.38 31.39 20.55
N ILE A 36 -0.50 31.62 19.58
CA ILE A 36 -0.38 31.02 18.24
C ILE A 36 0.80 31.66 17.50
N LYS A 37 1.75 30.83 17.07
CA LYS A 37 2.89 31.25 16.24
C LYS A 37 2.67 30.87 14.77
N SER A 38 3.47 31.46 13.88
CA SER A 38 3.47 31.05 12.46
C SER A 38 3.76 29.55 12.35
N GLY A 39 2.91 28.84 11.60
CA GLY A 39 2.99 27.38 11.45
C GLY A 39 2.42 26.56 12.62
N ASP A 40 1.69 27.18 13.56
CA ASP A 40 0.91 26.44 14.55
C ASP A 40 -0.48 26.07 14.03
N SER A 41 -0.91 24.84 14.37
CA SER A 41 -2.26 24.35 14.11
C SER A 41 -2.78 23.64 15.34
N LEU A 42 -4.10 23.48 15.49
CA LEU A 42 -4.70 22.70 16.58
C LEU A 42 -4.14 21.27 16.65
N TYR A 43 -3.76 20.70 15.51
CA TYR A 43 -3.14 19.37 15.44
C TYR A 43 -1.70 19.37 15.92
N LYS A 44 -0.91 20.36 15.51
CA LYS A 44 0.46 20.52 15.99
C LYS A 44 0.48 20.80 17.49
N ILE A 45 -0.36 21.71 17.98
CA ILE A 45 -0.53 22.00 19.42
C ILE A 45 -0.92 20.73 20.17
N ALA A 46 -1.91 19.98 19.68
CA ALA A 46 -2.34 18.75 20.34
C ALA A 46 -1.26 17.66 20.34
N ARG A 47 -0.50 17.53 19.26
CA ARG A 47 0.63 16.59 19.15
C ARG A 47 1.81 17.02 20.02
N THR A 48 2.06 18.31 20.17
CA THR A 48 3.08 18.83 21.08
C THR A 48 2.73 18.56 22.54
N VAL A 49 1.46 18.66 22.91
CA VAL A 49 1.01 18.39 24.29
C VAL A 49 0.88 16.88 24.57
N PHE A 50 0.48 16.07 23.58
CA PHE A 50 0.28 14.63 23.73
C PHE A 50 0.90 13.84 22.57
N PRO A 51 2.24 13.69 22.49
CA PRO A 51 2.93 13.16 21.31
C PRO A 51 2.50 11.75 20.89
N ASN A 52 2.07 10.90 21.83
CA ASN A 52 1.74 9.49 21.57
C ASN A 52 0.32 9.07 22.03
N ASN A 53 -0.60 10.02 22.21
CA ASN A 53 -1.96 9.71 22.70
C ASN A 53 -3.05 10.32 21.80
N ALA A 54 -3.39 9.63 20.71
CA ALA A 54 -4.36 10.11 19.71
C ALA A 54 -5.75 10.43 20.30
N LYS A 55 -6.18 9.66 21.31
CA LYS A 55 -7.46 9.88 22.00
C LYS A 55 -7.45 11.18 22.80
N GLN A 56 -6.35 11.49 23.50
CA GLN A 56 -6.17 12.75 24.21
C GLN A 56 -5.93 13.93 23.27
N GLN A 57 -5.22 13.74 22.15
CA GLN A 57 -5.08 14.75 21.10
C GLN A 57 -6.45 15.17 20.54
N ALA A 58 -7.32 14.21 20.20
CA ALA A 58 -8.67 14.50 19.71
C ALA A 58 -9.53 15.21 20.78
N LYS A 59 -9.40 14.82 22.05
CA LYS A 59 -10.06 15.49 23.17
C LYS A 59 -9.58 16.93 23.34
N LEU A 60 -8.28 17.17 23.27
CA LEU A 60 -7.67 18.50 23.39
C LEU A 60 -8.12 19.44 22.28
N ARG A 61 -8.15 18.98 21.03
CA ARG A 61 -8.64 19.80 19.90
C ARG A 61 -10.07 20.27 20.09
N ARG A 62 -10.98 19.36 20.50
CA ARG A 62 -12.38 19.70 20.79
C ARG A 62 -12.50 20.73 21.90
N GLU A 63 -11.70 20.58 22.95
CA GLU A 63 -11.77 21.44 24.11
C GLU A 63 -11.15 22.83 23.88
N LEU A 64 -10.09 22.92 23.07
CA LEU A 64 -9.51 24.20 22.64
C LEU A 64 -10.54 25.05 21.86
N MET A 65 -11.33 24.42 20.99
CA MET A 65 -12.41 25.10 20.27
C MET A 65 -13.52 25.56 21.21
N ARG A 66 -13.90 24.71 22.18
CA ARG A 66 -14.95 25.01 23.16
C ARG A 66 -14.57 26.17 24.10
N LEU A 67 -13.30 26.24 24.52
CA LEU A 67 -12.82 27.23 25.48
C LEU A 67 -12.43 28.58 24.87
N ASN A 68 -12.29 28.66 23.55
CA ASN A 68 -11.82 29.87 22.86
C ASN A 68 -12.73 30.29 21.69
N PRO A 69 -14.06 30.39 21.88
CA PRO A 69 -15.00 30.68 20.80
C PRO A 69 -14.67 32.01 20.09
N GLN A 70 -14.08 32.98 20.79
CA GLN A 70 -13.64 34.27 20.24
C GLN A 70 -12.53 34.13 19.17
N VAL A 71 -11.62 33.17 19.33
CA VAL A 71 -10.53 32.91 18.37
C VAL A 71 -11.06 32.15 17.14
N PHE A 72 -12.16 31.41 17.31
CA PHE A 72 -12.78 30.61 16.26
C PHE A 72 -14.07 31.22 15.69
N ALA A 73 -14.35 32.50 16.00
CA ALA A 73 -15.58 33.18 15.60
C ALA A 73 -15.72 33.33 14.07
N LYS A 74 -14.59 33.34 13.34
CA LYS A 74 -14.53 33.32 11.87
C LYS A 74 -14.42 31.90 11.28
N GLY A 75 -14.74 30.88 12.08
CA GLY A 75 -14.62 29.46 11.74
C GLY A 75 -13.34 28.81 12.28
N ALA A 76 -13.36 27.49 12.47
CA ALA A 76 -12.24 26.71 13.03
C ALA A 76 -10.94 26.77 12.20
N ASN A 77 -11.01 27.33 10.99
CA ASN A 77 -9.94 27.42 10.00
C ASN A 77 -9.24 28.78 9.94
N ASN A 78 -9.63 29.73 10.81
CA ASN A 78 -9.23 31.13 10.68
C ASN A 78 -8.60 31.67 11.99
N ILE A 79 -7.55 30.99 12.46
CA ILE A 79 -6.75 31.41 13.62
C ILE A 79 -5.61 32.33 13.17
N SER A 80 -5.38 33.43 13.89
CA SER A 80 -4.35 34.42 13.55
C SER A 80 -3.12 34.26 14.43
N VAL A 81 -1.94 34.51 13.85
CA VAL A 81 -0.68 34.58 14.61
C VAL A 81 -0.80 35.69 15.66
N GLY A 82 -0.50 35.37 16.91
CA GLY A 82 -0.65 36.26 18.06
C GLY A 82 -1.93 36.03 18.88
N ASP A 83 -2.90 35.27 18.38
CA ASP A 83 -4.09 34.89 19.14
C ASP A 83 -3.72 34.04 20.36
N LYS A 84 -4.48 34.20 21.45
CA LYS A 84 -4.27 33.47 22.72
C LYS A 84 -5.36 32.43 22.93
N LEU A 85 -4.96 31.15 23.00
CA LEU A 85 -5.85 30.03 23.30
C LEU A 85 -5.71 29.65 24.77
N LYS A 86 -6.78 29.78 25.55
CA LYS A 86 -6.90 29.16 26.87
C LYS A 86 -6.83 27.64 26.76
N ILE A 87 -5.88 27.05 27.47
CA ILE A 87 -5.64 25.60 27.48
C ILE A 87 -6.46 24.96 28.62
N PRO A 88 -7.15 23.83 28.38
CA PRO A 88 -7.87 23.12 29.44
C PRO A 88 -6.94 22.55 30.50
N ALA A 89 -7.41 22.48 31.75
CA ALA A 89 -6.60 22.08 32.91
C ALA A 89 -5.90 20.72 32.75
N PHE A 90 -6.53 19.75 32.07
CA PHE A 90 -5.95 18.42 31.86
C PHE A 90 -4.72 18.43 30.92
N ALA A 91 -4.57 19.47 30.10
CA ALA A 91 -3.43 19.66 29.21
C ALA A 91 -2.35 20.56 29.83
N ALA A 92 -2.73 21.45 30.74
CA ALA A 92 -1.81 22.31 31.48
C ALA A 92 -0.84 21.53 32.40
N ALA A 93 -1.26 20.36 32.90
CA ALA A 93 -0.50 19.55 33.86
C ALA A 93 0.65 18.71 33.26
N GLN A 94 0.76 18.61 31.93
CA GLN A 94 1.71 17.70 31.26
C GLN A 94 3.08 18.32 30.94
N ASN A 95 3.28 19.64 31.14
CA ASN A 95 4.51 20.35 30.77
C ASN A 95 5.28 20.88 31.99
N LYS A 96 5.85 19.98 32.80
CA LYS A 96 6.99 20.32 33.68
C LYS A 96 8.28 19.89 32.97
N PRO A 97 9.24 20.80 32.72
CA PRO A 97 10.43 20.47 31.93
C PRO A 97 11.39 19.53 32.67
N ALA A 98 11.92 18.53 31.96
CA ALA A 98 13.03 17.67 32.39
C ALA A 98 14.38 18.20 31.85
N ALA A 99 15.45 18.02 32.61
CA ALA A 99 16.78 18.57 32.36
C ALA A 99 17.49 17.95 31.12
N VAL A 100 18.25 18.78 30.40
CA VAL A 100 18.93 18.45 29.14
C VAL A 100 20.40 18.08 29.37
N VAL A 101 20.88 17.00 28.73
CA VAL A 101 22.31 16.62 28.63
C VAL A 101 22.82 16.93 27.21
N ALA A 102 24.02 17.52 27.12
CA ALA A 102 24.61 18.09 25.90
C ALA A 102 25.42 17.09 25.05
N VAL A 103 25.44 17.30 23.72
CA VAL A 103 26.23 16.54 22.72
C VAL A 103 27.26 17.45 22.04
N LYS A 104 28.47 16.91 21.78
CA LYS A 104 29.66 17.59 21.19
C LYS A 104 29.61 17.71 19.65
N LYS A 105 30.31 18.74 19.17
CA LYS A 105 30.43 19.27 17.79
C LYS A 105 31.48 18.54 16.95
N VAL A 106 31.27 18.42 15.62
CA VAL A 106 32.27 17.99 14.62
C VAL A 106 32.37 19.04 13.50
N GLU A 107 33.58 19.25 12.97
CA GLU A 107 33.99 20.26 11.98
C GLU A 107 33.95 19.75 10.50
N PRO A 108 34.00 20.64 9.49
CA PRO A 108 33.73 20.29 8.08
C PRO A 108 35.01 20.03 7.24
N VAL A 109 34.88 19.21 6.19
CA VAL A 109 35.93 18.95 5.17
C VAL A 109 35.46 19.37 3.77
N ALA A 110 36.45 19.71 2.93
CA ALA A 110 36.45 20.59 1.76
C ALA A 110 35.79 20.07 0.44
N LYS A 111 35.62 21.02 -0.48
CA LYS A 111 34.97 20.95 -1.82
C LYS A 111 35.92 20.43 -2.92
N ILE A 112 35.39 19.71 -3.91
CA ILE A 112 36.07 19.40 -5.19
C ILE A 112 35.22 19.95 -6.36
N LYS A 113 35.91 20.52 -7.36
CA LYS A 113 35.41 21.18 -8.58
C LYS A 113 35.48 20.21 -9.77
N VAL A 114 34.46 20.18 -10.63
CA VAL A 114 34.50 19.47 -11.94
C VAL A 114 34.02 20.42 -13.04
N GLU A 115 34.69 20.36 -14.18
CA GLU A 115 34.52 21.21 -15.37
C GLU A 115 34.04 20.32 -16.55
N PRO A 116 33.12 20.78 -17.43
CA PRO A 116 32.54 19.92 -18.47
C PRO A 116 33.23 20.06 -19.85
N LYS A 117 33.31 18.96 -20.60
CA LYS A 117 33.76 18.89 -22.00
C LYS A 117 32.54 18.62 -22.92
N PRO A 118 32.38 19.31 -24.07
CA PRO A 118 31.20 19.16 -24.92
C PRO A 118 31.40 18.10 -26.00
N GLU A 119 30.33 17.37 -26.34
CA GLU A 119 30.28 16.45 -27.48
C GLU A 119 29.20 16.89 -28.48
N LYS A 120 29.49 16.68 -29.77
CA LYS A 120 28.92 17.37 -30.93
C LYS A 120 27.54 16.84 -31.36
N ILE A 121 26.73 17.74 -31.89
CA ILE A 121 25.44 17.49 -32.54
C ILE A 121 25.68 17.11 -34.01
N ALA A 122 25.15 15.97 -34.45
CA ALA A 122 25.02 15.63 -35.86
C ALA A 122 23.54 15.61 -36.25
N VAL A 123 23.25 16.25 -37.37
CA VAL A 123 21.93 16.42 -38.00
C VAL A 123 21.57 15.15 -38.77
N VAL A 124 20.34 14.66 -38.65
CA VAL A 124 19.81 13.54 -39.45
C VAL A 124 18.66 14.04 -40.32
N GLU A 125 18.81 13.87 -41.62
CA GLU A 125 17.78 14.12 -42.64
C GLU A 125 16.64 13.10 -42.58
N THR A 126 15.48 13.58 -43.03
CA THR A 126 14.17 12.93 -43.05
C THR A 126 14.06 11.79 -44.06
N GLN A 127 13.67 10.59 -43.59
CA GLN A 127 12.97 9.60 -44.41
C GLN A 127 11.80 9.01 -43.62
N ASN A 128 10.63 8.93 -44.27
CA ASN A 128 9.41 8.31 -43.75
C ASN A 128 9.69 6.86 -43.33
N ALA A 129 9.64 6.58 -42.02
CA ALA A 129 9.82 5.26 -41.46
C ALA A 129 8.48 4.61 -41.09
N ALA A 130 8.35 3.31 -41.39
CA ALA A 130 7.33 2.41 -40.84
C ALA A 130 7.28 2.50 -39.30
N PRO A 131 6.15 2.16 -38.64
CA PRO A 131 5.99 2.32 -37.19
C PRO A 131 7.11 1.60 -36.43
N ILE A 132 7.98 2.40 -35.83
CA ILE A 132 9.16 1.95 -35.10
C ILE A 132 8.67 1.39 -33.77
N THR A 133 8.78 0.07 -33.57
CA THR A 133 8.60 -0.53 -32.25
C THR A 133 9.68 0.02 -31.31
N PRO A 134 9.33 0.52 -30.10
CA PRO A 134 10.31 1.06 -29.17
C PRO A 134 11.38 0.04 -28.80
N ASP A 135 12.62 0.51 -28.64
CA ASP A 135 13.79 -0.29 -28.27
C ASP A 135 13.63 -0.85 -26.83
N PRO A 136 13.95 -2.13 -26.56
CA PRO A 136 13.99 -2.70 -25.21
C PRO A 136 14.82 -1.89 -24.19
N GLU A 137 15.84 -1.14 -24.62
CA GLU A 137 16.63 -0.29 -23.71
C GLU A 137 15.91 0.99 -23.26
N ASP A 138 14.82 1.38 -23.94
CA ASP A 138 14.00 2.57 -23.62
C ASP A 138 12.93 2.29 -22.55
N VAL A 139 12.85 1.07 -21.98
CA VAL A 139 11.87 0.75 -20.94
C VAL A 139 12.22 1.50 -19.66
N ILE A 140 11.30 2.33 -19.17
CA ILE A 140 11.49 3.19 -17.99
C ILE A 140 10.51 2.89 -16.86
N GLY A 141 9.56 2.00 -17.11
CA GLY A 141 8.58 1.57 -16.12
C GLY A 141 7.69 0.45 -16.66
N LYS A 142 6.73 0.03 -15.84
CA LYS A 142 5.73 -0.98 -16.20
C LYS A 142 4.36 -0.60 -15.65
N VAL A 143 3.32 -0.94 -16.39
CA VAL A 143 1.94 -0.90 -15.92
C VAL A 143 1.78 -1.99 -14.88
N ILE A 144 1.56 -1.63 -13.62
CA ILE A 144 1.36 -2.62 -12.55
C ILE A 144 -0.11 -3.00 -12.44
N ILE A 145 -1.01 -2.11 -12.82
CA ILE A 145 -2.44 -2.39 -12.86
C ILE A 145 -3.13 -1.49 -13.91
N ASN A 146 -4.11 -2.02 -14.63
CA ASN A 146 -4.94 -1.30 -15.58
C ASN A 146 -6.35 -1.89 -15.58
N VAL A 147 -7.35 -1.04 -15.45
CA VAL A 147 -8.76 -1.36 -15.72
C VAL A 147 -9.29 -0.38 -16.74
N GLY A 148 -10.06 -0.87 -17.71
CA GLY A 148 -10.53 -0.07 -18.84
C GLY A 148 -9.49 0.08 -19.96
N ASN A 149 -9.71 1.08 -20.81
CA ASN A 149 -8.88 1.34 -21.98
C ASN A 149 -7.65 2.17 -21.62
N LEU A 150 -6.47 1.63 -21.94
CA LEU A 150 -5.18 2.30 -21.79
C LEU A 150 -4.36 2.10 -23.06
N SER A 151 -3.79 3.18 -23.57
CA SER A 151 -2.89 3.17 -24.71
C SER A 151 -1.69 4.07 -24.49
N ALA A 152 -0.57 3.77 -25.14
CA ALA A 152 0.54 4.67 -25.28
C ALA A 152 0.81 4.98 -26.75
N GLN A 153 1.09 6.24 -27.05
CA GLN A 153 1.55 6.70 -28.35
C GLN A 153 2.99 7.18 -28.26
N ASN A 154 3.84 6.71 -29.18
CA ASN A 154 5.25 7.09 -29.24
C ASN A 154 5.78 6.89 -30.66
N ARG A 155 6.64 7.81 -31.15
CA ARG A 155 7.23 7.77 -32.50
C ARG A 155 6.23 7.42 -33.62
N GLY A 156 5.00 7.95 -33.53
CA GLY A 156 3.92 7.69 -34.50
C GLY A 156 3.17 6.36 -34.35
N ALA A 157 3.66 5.44 -33.51
CA ALA A 157 3.00 4.17 -33.22
C ALA A 157 2.07 4.28 -32.00
N SER A 158 0.91 3.63 -32.06
CA SER A 158 -0.01 3.48 -30.93
C SER A 158 -0.03 2.03 -30.45
N ARG A 159 0.05 1.85 -29.12
CA ARG A 159 0.08 0.54 -28.46
C ARG A 159 -0.99 0.48 -27.39
N LYS A 160 -1.82 -0.57 -27.42
CA LYS A 160 -2.70 -0.88 -26.29
C LYS A 160 -1.86 -1.45 -25.15
N LEU A 161 -2.06 -0.95 -23.94
CA LEU A 161 -1.34 -1.40 -22.74
C LEU A 161 -2.27 -2.24 -21.85
N LYS A 162 -1.68 -3.19 -21.13
CA LYS A 162 -2.33 -4.04 -20.13
C LYS A 162 -1.41 -4.20 -18.90
N ARG A 163 -1.86 -4.94 -17.89
CA ARG A 163 -1.00 -5.30 -16.75
C ARG A 163 0.32 -5.90 -17.26
N ARG A 164 1.44 -5.48 -16.65
CA ARG A 164 2.83 -5.81 -17.00
C ARG A 164 3.34 -5.21 -18.32
N SER A 165 2.54 -4.44 -19.06
CA SER A 165 3.04 -3.77 -20.27
C SER A 165 4.17 -2.78 -19.95
N PRO A 166 5.22 -2.71 -20.79
CA PRO A 166 6.31 -1.76 -20.61
C PRO A 166 5.86 -0.33 -20.96
N ILE A 167 6.41 0.62 -20.22
CA ILE A 167 6.35 2.05 -20.49
C ILE A 167 7.72 2.48 -21.00
N PHE A 168 7.73 3.19 -22.13
CA PHE A 168 8.95 3.64 -22.78
C PHE A 168 9.14 5.14 -22.64
N ARG A 169 10.40 5.57 -22.72
CA ARG A 169 10.76 6.99 -22.82
C ARG A 169 10.02 7.65 -24.00
N GLY A 170 9.41 8.81 -23.76
CA GLY A 170 8.67 9.54 -24.78
C GLY A 170 7.20 9.12 -24.95
N ASP A 171 6.74 8.09 -24.23
CA ASP A 171 5.34 7.65 -24.30
C ASP A 171 4.39 8.79 -23.88
N THR A 172 3.34 9.00 -24.68
CA THR A 172 2.13 9.70 -24.28
C THR A 172 1.09 8.66 -23.92
N ILE A 173 0.71 8.61 -22.65
CA ILE A 173 -0.16 7.59 -22.06
C ILE A 173 -1.57 8.17 -21.92
N SER A 174 -2.54 7.48 -22.51
CA SER A 174 -3.94 7.92 -22.59
C SER A 174 -4.87 6.90 -21.93
N THR A 175 -5.79 7.41 -21.12
CA THR A 175 -6.77 6.64 -20.33
C THR A 175 -8.20 6.94 -20.79
N GLY A 176 -9.03 5.89 -20.89
CA GLY A 176 -10.45 6.01 -21.25
C GLY A 176 -11.36 6.52 -20.11
N SER A 177 -12.67 6.61 -20.39
CA SER A 177 -13.68 7.16 -19.47
C SER A 177 -13.99 6.32 -18.23
N ARG A 178 -13.76 5.01 -18.30
CA ARG A 178 -13.88 4.07 -17.19
C ARG A 178 -12.57 3.36 -16.98
N SER A 179 -11.52 4.14 -16.76
CA SER A 179 -10.20 3.57 -16.55
C SER A 179 -9.51 4.15 -15.34
N LEU A 180 -8.80 3.30 -14.64
CA LEU A 180 -7.70 3.75 -13.82
C LEU A 180 -6.51 2.87 -14.17
N THR A 181 -5.36 3.47 -14.03
CA THR A 181 -4.09 2.89 -14.40
C THR A 181 -3.10 3.22 -13.32
N GLN A 182 -2.25 2.27 -12.96
CA GLN A 182 -1.09 2.53 -12.13
C GLN A 182 0.17 2.03 -12.81
N ILE A 183 1.18 2.88 -12.81
CA ILE A 183 2.48 2.68 -13.43
C ILE A 183 3.52 2.73 -12.32
N ARG A 184 4.46 1.79 -12.34
CA ARG A 184 5.68 1.83 -11.54
C ARG A 184 6.86 2.15 -12.45
N MET A 185 7.58 3.22 -12.13
CA MET A 185 8.79 3.65 -12.83
C MET A 185 10.03 2.95 -12.26
N LYS A 186 11.13 2.93 -13.01
CA LYS A 186 12.40 2.29 -12.60
C LYS A 186 13.03 2.93 -11.36
N ASP A 187 12.77 4.20 -11.10
CA ASP A 187 13.25 4.95 -9.93
C ASP A 187 12.42 4.71 -8.66
N GLY A 188 11.43 3.81 -8.74
CA GLY A 188 10.50 3.51 -7.66
C GLY A 188 9.26 4.40 -7.64
N ALA A 189 9.13 5.40 -8.53
CA ALA A 189 7.95 6.26 -8.55
C ALA A 189 6.68 5.46 -8.89
N LEU A 190 5.60 5.80 -8.21
CA LEU A 190 4.26 5.28 -8.51
C LEU A 190 3.41 6.40 -9.09
N ILE A 191 2.78 6.15 -10.24
CA ILE A 191 1.91 7.11 -10.93
C ILE A 191 0.55 6.44 -11.17
N SER A 192 -0.50 6.97 -10.56
CA SER A 192 -1.89 6.55 -10.75
C SER A 192 -2.61 7.57 -11.63
N LEU A 193 -3.10 7.16 -12.81
CA LEU A 193 -3.79 8.02 -13.77
C LEU A 193 -5.31 7.91 -13.59
N ARG A 194 -6.00 9.04 -13.49
CA ARG A 194 -7.46 9.15 -13.48
C ARG A 194 -8.05 8.82 -14.85
N PRO A 195 -9.36 8.53 -14.96
CA PRO A 195 -10.04 8.53 -16.25
C PRO A 195 -9.77 9.81 -17.06
N HIS A 196 -9.81 9.71 -18.39
CA HIS A 196 -9.63 10.84 -19.31
C HIS A 196 -8.32 11.61 -19.17
N THR A 197 -7.26 10.95 -18.74
CA THR A 197 -5.91 11.52 -18.60
C THR A 197 -5.06 11.27 -19.83
N ASP A 198 -4.41 12.32 -20.33
CA ASP A 198 -3.27 12.24 -21.24
C ASP A 198 -2.04 12.76 -20.52
N LEU A 199 -1.06 11.89 -20.30
CA LEU A 199 0.19 12.18 -19.60
C LEU A 199 1.36 11.76 -20.47
N ARG A 200 2.28 12.68 -20.75
CA ARG A 200 3.47 12.44 -21.56
C ARG A 200 4.72 12.39 -20.72
N ILE A 201 5.58 11.41 -21.00
CA ILE A 201 6.90 11.29 -20.39
C ILE A 201 7.90 12.01 -21.30
N ALA A 202 8.10 13.29 -21.07
CA ALA A 202 8.92 14.16 -21.91
C ALA A 202 10.42 13.82 -21.83
N SER A 203 10.90 13.47 -20.63
CA SER A 203 12.28 13.04 -20.41
C SER A 203 12.34 12.07 -19.24
N TYR A 204 13.11 11.00 -19.37
CA TYR A 204 13.38 10.08 -18.28
C TYR A 204 14.77 9.47 -18.42
N GLN A 205 15.64 9.69 -17.43
CA GLN A 205 16.98 9.14 -17.36
C GLN A 205 17.22 8.66 -15.93
N PHE A 206 17.55 7.38 -15.78
CA PHE A 206 17.86 6.79 -14.49
C PHE A 206 18.68 5.52 -14.68
N ASN A 207 19.89 5.50 -14.15
CA ASN A 207 20.84 4.39 -14.24
C ASN A 207 20.87 3.53 -12.95
N GLY A 208 19.88 3.69 -12.06
CA GLY A 208 19.85 3.02 -10.77
C GLY A 208 20.47 3.82 -9.62
N GLN A 209 21.07 4.98 -9.89
CA GLN A 209 21.76 5.82 -8.90
C GLN A 209 21.30 7.28 -9.00
N GLU A 210 21.43 8.02 -7.90
CA GLU A 210 21.32 9.48 -7.89
C GLU A 210 22.73 10.11 -7.96
N ASP A 211 23.29 10.17 -9.17
CA ASP A 211 24.62 10.72 -9.45
C ASP A 211 24.57 12.15 -10.02
N GLY A 212 23.37 12.72 -10.15
CA GLY A 212 23.07 14.03 -10.72
C GLY A 212 22.66 13.98 -12.19
N SER A 213 22.88 12.86 -12.88
CA SER A 213 22.45 12.65 -14.27
C SER A 213 21.00 12.19 -14.38
N GLU A 214 20.40 11.75 -13.27
CA GLU A 214 19.02 11.30 -13.26
C GLU A 214 18.06 12.44 -13.59
N LYS A 215 16.96 12.13 -14.28
CA LYS A 215 15.99 13.14 -14.73
C LYS A 215 14.62 12.53 -14.96
N SER A 216 13.56 13.22 -14.56
CA SER A 216 12.17 12.85 -14.80
C SER A 216 11.37 14.12 -15.09
N ILE A 217 10.98 14.30 -16.34
CA ILE A 217 10.09 15.38 -16.77
C ILE A 217 8.82 14.76 -17.32
N ILE A 218 7.71 15.06 -16.66
CA ILE A 218 6.36 14.62 -17.02
C ILE A 218 5.57 15.84 -17.49
N GLU A 219 4.74 15.66 -18.51
CA GLU A 219 3.81 16.67 -19.02
C GLU A 219 2.38 16.16 -18.82
N LEU A 220 1.61 16.83 -17.97
CA LEU A 220 0.17 16.59 -17.83
C LEU A 220 -0.56 17.42 -18.88
N LEU A 221 -1.08 16.76 -19.91
CA LEU A 221 -1.75 17.41 -21.03
C LEU A 221 -3.23 17.65 -20.72
N LYS A 222 -3.89 16.68 -20.07
CA LYS A 222 -5.26 16.80 -19.54
C LYS A 222 -5.55 15.71 -18.50
N GLY A 223 -6.65 15.85 -17.76
CA GLY A 223 -7.12 14.85 -16.80
C GLY A 223 -6.32 14.95 -15.50
N GLY A 224 -5.93 13.85 -14.88
CA GLY A 224 -5.15 13.97 -13.65
C GLY A 224 -4.46 12.70 -13.20
N PHE A 225 -3.52 12.87 -12.29
CA PHE A 225 -2.79 11.75 -11.73
C PHE A 225 -2.46 12.00 -10.26
N ARG A 226 -2.22 10.91 -9.54
CA ARG A 226 -1.61 10.91 -8.22
C ARG A 226 -0.26 10.24 -8.32
N THR A 227 0.75 10.78 -7.66
CA THR A 227 2.07 10.17 -7.65
C THR A 227 2.70 10.14 -6.28
N ILE A 228 3.43 9.06 -6.01
CA ILE A 228 4.46 8.99 -4.98
C ILE A 228 5.77 9.02 -5.74
N THR A 229 6.59 10.04 -5.48
CA THR A 229 7.84 10.25 -6.21
C THR A 229 8.85 9.15 -5.88
N GLY A 230 9.62 8.72 -6.88
CA GLY A 230 10.75 7.82 -6.71
C GLY A 230 11.97 8.57 -6.20
N ILE A 231 13.15 7.97 -6.34
CA ILE A 231 14.37 8.57 -5.84
C ILE A 231 14.84 9.79 -6.66
N ILE A 232 14.40 9.93 -7.92
CA ILE A 232 14.77 11.08 -8.76
C ILE A 232 14.27 12.37 -8.13
N GLY A 233 15.19 13.32 -7.94
CA GLY A 233 14.87 14.60 -7.30
C GLY A 233 15.01 14.59 -5.79
N HIS A 234 15.60 13.56 -5.16
CA HIS A 234 15.98 13.64 -3.74
C HIS A 234 17.23 14.51 -3.57
N LYS A 235 18.31 14.25 -4.30
CA LYS A 235 19.54 15.06 -4.25
C LYS A 235 19.44 16.37 -5.03
N ASN A 236 18.98 16.33 -6.28
CA ASN A 236 18.86 17.51 -7.14
C ASN A 236 17.39 17.77 -7.50
N LYS A 237 16.75 18.73 -6.83
CA LYS A 237 15.31 18.99 -7.00
C LYS A 237 14.91 19.37 -8.44
N ASN A 238 15.83 19.95 -9.21
CA ASN A 238 15.58 20.38 -10.59
C ASN A 238 15.47 19.20 -11.57
N ASN A 239 15.92 18.01 -11.16
CA ASN A 239 15.88 16.80 -11.98
C ASN A 239 14.49 16.17 -12.04
N TYR A 240 13.55 16.60 -11.19
CA TYR A 240 12.14 16.19 -11.26
C TYR A 240 11.26 17.40 -11.58
N GLN A 241 10.46 17.30 -12.65
CA GLN A 241 9.48 18.33 -13.01
C GLN A 241 8.20 17.71 -13.54
N VAL A 242 7.06 18.29 -13.17
CA VAL A 242 5.80 18.11 -13.87
C VAL A 242 5.40 19.42 -14.52
N ARG A 243 5.08 19.38 -15.80
CA ARG A 243 4.65 20.53 -16.59
C ARG A 243 3.19 20.38 -16.95
N SER A 244 2.51 21.51 -16.99
CA SER A 244 1.15 21.63 -17.49
C SER A 244 1.06 22.87 -18.38
N SER A 245 -0.11 23.12 -18.96
CA SER A 245 -0.37 24.33 -19.75
C SER A 245 -0.31 25.63 -18.92
N VAL A 246 -0.35 25.54 -17.58
CA VAL A 246 -0.47 26.72 -16.70
C VAL A 246 0.65 26.85 -15.66
N ALA A 247 1.42 25.80 -15.41
CA ALA A 247 2.49 25.82 -14.41
C ALA A 247 3.52 24.70 -14.58
N THR A 248 4.70 24.93 -14.02
CA THR A 248 5.71 23.89 -13.74
C THR A 248 5.72 23.57 -12.25
N ILE A 249 5.82 22.29 -11.91
CA ILE A 249 5.76 21.77 -10.55
C ILE A 249 7.05 21.01 -10.28
N GLY A 250 7.82 21.47 -9.30
CA GLY A 250 8.92 20.74 -8.68
C GLY A 250 8.48 20.08 -7.37
N ILE A 251 9.31 19.19 -6.84
CA ILE A 251 9.02 18.42 -5.62
C ILE A 251 10.11 18.59 -4.55
N ARG A 252 9.76 18.23 -3.32
CA ARG A 252 10.69 17.83 -2.25
C ARG A 252 10.15 16.58 -1.58
N GLY A 253 10.43 15.41 -2.17
CA GLY A 253 10.07 14.06 -1.66
C GLY A 253 8.57 13.94 -1.37
N THR A 254 7.75 13.64 -2.39
CA THR A 254 6.35 14.07 -2.33
C THR A 254 5.35 13.01 -2.77
N HIS A 255 4.29 12.86 -1.98
CA HIS A 255 3.01 12.25 -2.38
C HIS A 255 2.03 13.37 -2.71
N TYR A 256 1.67 13.52 -3.97
CA TYR A 256 0.76 14.59 -4.39
C TYR A 256 -0.15 14.16 -5.55
N ALA A 257 -1.18 14.94 -5.78
CA ALA A 257 -2.10 14.75 -6.90
C ALA A 257 -2.27 16.06 -7.67
N LEU A 258 -2.40 15.94 -8.98
CA LEU A 258 -2.71 17.04 -9.88
C LEU A 258 -3.87 16.65 -10.79
N VAL A 259 -4.76 17.59 -11.05
CA VAL A 259 -5.82 17.47 -12.04
C VAL A 259 -5.88 18.75 -12.87
N LEU A 260 -5.69 18.61 -14.17
CA LEU A 260 -5.84 19.67 -15.15
C LEU A 260 -7.21 19.55 -15.82
N CYS A 261 -8.11 20.46 -15.45
CA CYS A 261 -9.45 20.58 -15.99
C CYS A 261 -9.44 21.53 -17.18
N GLN A 262 -9.92 21.04 -18.31
CA GLN A 262 -10.04 21.79 -19.56
C GLN A 262 -11.29 21.31 -20.27
N GLN A 263 -12.12 22.24 -20.76
CA GLN A 263 -13.25 21.90 -21.64
C GLN A 263 -14.18 20.81 -21.04
N SER A 264 -14.52 20.92 -19.76
CA SER A 264 -15.38 19.96 -19.02
C SER A 264 -14.78 18.57 -18.78
N SER A 265 -13.47 18.37 -18.97
CA SER A 265 -12.77 17.08 -18.74
C SER A 265 -12.85 16.56 -17.29
N CYS A 266 -13.24 17.40 -16.34
CA CYS A 266 -13.36 17.08 -14.93
C CYS A 266 -14.79 16.95 -14.41
N SER A 267 -15.80 17.04 -15.29
CA SER A 267 -17.20 16.94 -14.88
C SER A 267 -17.50 15.57 -14.26
N SER A 268 -18.03 15.58 -13.03
CA SER A 268 -18.61 14.40 -12.39
C SER A 268 -19.98 14.75 -11.83
N GLU A 269 -20.90 13.78 -11.78
CA GLU A 269 -22.28 13.99 -11.31
C GLU A 269 -22.38 14.51 -9.86
N GLU A 270 -21.29 14.45 -9.10
CA GLU A 270 -21.23 14.86 -7.69
C GLU A 270 -20.49 16.18 -7.42
N ALA A 271 -19.60 16.61 -8.31
CA ALA A 271 -18.72 17.75 -8.05
C ALA A 271 -19.28 19.09 -8.56
N GLY A 272 -20.40 19.06 -9.29
CA GLY A 272 -20.94 20.25 -9.97
C GLY A 272 -20.09 20.66 -11.17
N GLU A 273 -20.36 21.84 -11.74
CA GLU A 273 -19.47 22.43 -12.76
C GLU A 273 -18.13 22.78 -12.11
N ILE A 274 -17.07 22.12 -12.57
CA ILE A 274 -15.69 22.39 -12.14
C ILE A 274 -15.09 23.35 -13.15
N GLU A 275 -14.70 24.55 -12.69
CA GLU A 275 -14.03 25.53 -13.52
C GLU A 275 -12.70 24.99 -14.08
N ASP A 276 -12.37 25.40 -15.30
CA ASP A 276 -11.10 25.07 -15.92
C ASP A 276 -9.92 25.61 -15.09
N GLY A 277 -8.86 24.81 -15.01
CA GLY A 277 -7.70 25.11 -14.20
C GLY A 277 -6.95 23.87 -13.72
N LEU A 278 -5.76 24.11 -13.16
CA LEU A 278 -4.97 23.09 -12.48
C LEU A 278 -5.32 23.08 -11.00
N TYR A 279 -5.79 21.94 -10.53
CA TYR A 279 -6.04 21.66 -9.13
C TYR A 279 -4.96 20.72 -8.61
N GLY A 280 -4.53 20.93 -7.37
CA GLY A 280 -3.54 20.03 -6.79
C GLY A 280 -3.58 19.97 -5.28
N GLY A 281 -2.96 18.92 -4.75
CA GLY A 281 -2.93 18.64 -3.33
C GLY A 281 -1.73 17.80 -2.94
N VAL A 282 -1.14 18.12 -1.80
CA VAL A 282 0.02 17.41 -1.26
C VAL A 282 -0.41 16.57 -0.08
N ALA A 283 -0.29 15.26 -0.19
CA ALA A 283 -0.53 14.34 0.92
C ALA A 283 0.70 14.21 1.82
N ASP A 284 1.91 14.24 1.24
CA ASP A 284 3.17 14.19 1.97
C ASP A 284 4.29 14.90 1.19
N GLY A 285 5.24 15.53 1.87
CA GLY A 285 6.29 16.37 1.30
C GLY A 285 5.90 17.82 0.98
N SER A 286 6.51 18.38 -0.06
CA SER A 286 6.11 19.69 -0.58
C SER A 286 6.28 19.77 -2.08
N ILE A 287 5.35 20.44 -2.76
CA ILE A 287 5.54 20.86 -4.15
C ILE A 287 5.89 22.35 -4.21
N ILE A 288 6.64 22.69 -5.24
CA ILE A 288 6.93 24.07 -5.62
C ILE A 288 6.25 24.28 -6.97
N LEU A 289 5.25 25.13 -7.02
CA LEU A 289 4.55 25.55 -8.22
C LEU A 289 5.18 26.84 -8.73
N GLU A 290 5.54 26.87 -10.00
CA GLU A 290 6.09 28.05 -10.68
C GLU A 290 5.21 28.42 -11.87
N ASN A 291 4.79 29.68 -11.92
CA ASN A 291 4.04 30.28 -13.01
C ASN A 291 4.49 31.75 -13.22
N GLU A 292 3.79 32.51 -14.07
CA GLU A 292 4.18 33.91 -14.39
C GLU A 292 4.09 34.85 -13.18
N THR A 293 3.35 34.48 -12.14
CA THR A 293 3.24 35.25 -10.90
C THR A 293 4.35 34.95 -9.89
N GLY A 294 5.21 33.96 -10.18
CA GLY A 294 6.34 33.58 -9.36
C GLY A 294 6.23 32.17 -8.80
N THR A 295 6.90 31.96 -7.67
CA THR A 295 7.05 30.65 -7.03
C THR A 295 6.15 30.53 -5.80
N HIS A 296 5.38 29.45 -5.74
CA HIS A 296 4.39 29.16 -4.69
C HIS A 296 4.63 27.77 -4.12
N GLN A 297 4.75 27.64 -2.80
CA GLN A 297 5.02 26.37 -2.14
C GLN A 297 3.77 25.82 -1.45
N PHE A 298 3.48 24.54 -1.68
CA PHE A 298 2.42 23.80 -0.99
C PHE A 298 3.04 22.59 -0.27
N ASN A 299 2.78 22.46 1.02
CA ASN A 299 3.27 21.40 1.91
C ASN A 299 2.15 20.40 2.22
N ASN A 300 2.43 19.37 3.03
CA ASN A 300 1.44 18.40 3.50
C ASN A 300 0.09 19.03 3.86
N ASP A 301 -0.97 18.39 3.37
CA ASP A 301 -2.37 18.76 3.56
C ASP A 301 -2.73 20.16 3.04
N GLN A 302 -1.92 20.71 2.12
CA GLN A 302 -2.25 21.94 1.39
C GLN A 302 -2.71 21.62 -0.03
N TYR A 303 -3.72 22.38 -0.47
CA TYR A 303 -4.36 22.23 -1.77
C TYR A 303 -4.39 23.57 -2.48
N PHE A 304 -4.57 23.54 -3.79
CA PHE A 304 -4.68 24.75 -4.58
C PHE A 304 -5.53 24.58 -5.83
N LYS A 305 -5.92 25.72 -6.39
CA LYS A 305 -6.45 25.88 -7.74
C LYS A 305 -5.66 26.99 -8.43
N LEU A 306 -5.35 26.76 -9.69
CA LEU A 306 -4.70 27.72 -10.56
C LEU A 306 -5.48 27.79 -11.87
N THR A 307 -6.13 28.92 -12.13
CA THR A 307 -6.98 29.12 -13.30
C THR A 307 -6.20 29.42 -14.58
N SER A 308 -5.03 30.07 -14.48
CA SER A 308 -4.18 30.40 -15.63
C SER A 308 -2.71 30.56 -15.22
N ALA A 309 -1.80 30.62 -16.19
CA ALA A 309 -0.38 30.91 -15.92
C ALA A 309 -0.13 32.30 -15.31
N SER A 310 -1.01 33.26 -15.59
CA SER A 310 -0.93 34.68 -15.20
C SER A 310 -1.66 35.03 -13.90
N THR A 311 -2.29 34.05 -13.23
CA THR A 311 -3.00 34.24 -11.96
C THR A 311 -2.24 33.61 -10.80
N ALA A 312 -2.30 34.21 -9.62
CA ALA A 312 -1.72 33.58 -8.43
C ALA A 312 -2.58 32.37 -8.03
N PRO A 313 -2.00 31.26 -7.55
CA PRO A 313 -2.77 30.10 -7.13
C PRO A 313 -3.59 30.42 -5.87
N GLU A 314 -4.85 30.01 -5.89
CA GLU A 314 -5.74 30.06 -4.73
C GLU A 314 -5.49 28.83 -3.85
N ALA A 315 -5.13 29.02 -2.58
CA ALA A 315 -4.85 27.93 -1.65
C ALA A 315 -6.11 27.50 -0.88
N PHE A 316 -6.30 26.18 -0.71
CA PHE A 316 -7.37 25.60 0.11
C PHE A 316 -6.82 24.77 1.26
N LEU A 317 -7.60 24.72 2.34
CA LEU A 317 -7.32 23.92 3.55
C LEU A 317 -7.96 22.52 3.52
N PHE A 318 -8.82 22.25 2.53
CA PHE A 318 -9.45 20.95 2.32
C PHE A 318 -9.33 20.57 0.85
N PRO A 319 -9.32 19.26 0.51
CA PRO A 319 -9.22 18.81 -0.86
C PRO A 319 -10.43 19.27 -1.68
N PRO A 320 -10.21 20.03 -2.77
CA PRO A 320 -11.25 20.30 -3.77
C PRO A 320 -11.95 19.02 -4.22
N ALA A 321 -13.24 19.09 -4.53
CA ALA A 321 -14.03 17.92 -4.94
C ALA A 321 -13.41 17.17 -6.13
N VAL A 322 -12.75 17.90 -7.03
CA VAL A 322 -12.05 17.31 -8.18
C VAL A 322 -10.88 16.39 -7.79
N LEU A 323 -10.25 16.61 -6.63
CA LEU A 323 -9.21 15.74 -6.08
C LEU A 323 -9.80 14.54 -5.31
N LYS A 324 -11.11 14.56 -5.03
CA LYS A 324 -11.82 13.39 -4.48
C LYS A 324 -12.09 12.42 -5.63
N HIS A 325 -11.49 11.25 -5.51
CA HIS A 325 -11.99 10.04 -6.16
C HIS A 325 -12.17 9.01 -5.06
N GLY A 326 -13.29 9.15 -4.35
CA GLY A 326 -14.02 7.99 -3.85
C GLY A 326 -15.17 7.78 -4.82
N ILE A 327 -15.41 6.54 -5.24
CA ILE A 327 -16.64 6.22 -5.97
C ILE A 327 -17.79 6.58 -5.05
N ALA A 328 -18.54 7.63 -5.35
CA ALA A 328 -19.91 7.58 -4.93
C ALA A 328 -20.63 6.59 -5.80
N ILE A 329 -20.98 5.49 -5.16
CA ILE A 329 -22.03 4.63 -5.64
C ILE A 329 -23.29 5.50 -5.54
N SER A 330 -23.74 6.00 -6.69
CA SER A 330 -25.03 6.66 -6.81
C SER A 330 -26.08 5.82 -6.07
N ALA A 331 -26.91 6.49 -5.29
CA ALA A 331 -27.90 5.92 -4.38
C ALA A 331 -29.07 5.22 -5.10
N THR A 332 -28.81 4.32 -6.04
CA THR A 332 -29.83 3.54 -6.76
C THR A 332 -30.18 2.21 -6.09
N ALA A 333 -29.42 1.77 -5.07
CA ALA A 333 -29.73 0.55 -4.32
C ALA A 333 -30.93 0.67 -3.35
N LYS A 334 -31.48 1.87 -3.10
CA LYS A 334 -32.61 2.06 -2.18
C LYS A 334 -34.01 1.94 -2.80
N GLN A 335 -34.16 1.92 -4.14
CA GLN A 335 -35.48 1.79 -4.77
C GLN A 335 -35.91 0.36 -5.14
N LYS A 336 -34.99 -0.62 -5.18
CA LYS A 336 -35.35 -2.00 -5.58
C LYS A 336 -35.88 -2.90 -4.44
N LYS A 337 -35.80 -2.46 -3.18
CA LYS A 337 -36.28 -3.22 -2.00
C LYS A 337 -37.74 -2.96 -1.61
N GLN A 338 -38.42 -2.00 -2.24
CA GLN A 338 -39.85 -1.72 -1.97
C GLN A 338 -40.83 -2.38 -2.95
N ASN A 339 -40.38 -2.79 -4.14
CA ASN A 339 -41.27 -3.40 -5.15
C ASN A 339 -41.36 -4.94 -5.14
N LEU A 340 -40.61 -5.64 -4.26
CA LEU A 340 -40.69 -7.11 -4.14
C LEU A 340 -41.51 -7.62 -2.95
N LYS A 341 -42.16 -6.74 -2.18
CA LYS A 341 -43.04 -7.11 -1.06
C LYS A 341 -44.53 -6.84 -1.30
N ARG A 342 -44.93 -6.60 -2.54
CA ARG A 342 -46.29 -6.12 -2.85
C ARG A 342 -47.02 -6.89 -3.96
N SER A 343 -46.74 -8.19 -4.11
CA SER A 343 -47.44 -9.02 -5.08
C SER A 343 -47.68 -10.48 -4.66
N VAL A 344 -48.08 -10.76 -3.41
CA VAL A 344 -48.80 -12.01 -3.11
C VAL A 344 -49.82 -11.78 -2.00
N SER A 345 -51.01 -11.31 -2.37
CA SER A 345 -52.26 -11.65 -1.69
C SER A 345 -53.45 -11.13 -2.48
N LYS A 346 -54.13 -12.01 -3.20
CA LYS A 346 -55.61 -12.07 -3.24
C LYS A 346 -56.07 -13.39 -3.87
N LYS A 347 -56.78 -14.19 -3.06
CA LYS A 347 -57.53 -15.41 -3.40
C LYS A 347 -58.76 -15.09 -4.24
N VAL A 348 -59.13 -15.97 -5.19
CA VAL A 348 -60.53 -16.32 -5.60
C VAL A 348 -60.51 -17.75 -6.22
N LYS A 349 -60.95 -18.80 -5.51
CA LYS A 349 -62.22 -19.59 -5.53
C LYS A 349 -62.41 -20.66 -6.64
N ALA A 350 -62.64 -21.88 -6.14
CA ALA A 350 -63.59 -22.93 -6.54
C ALA A 350 -63.30 -23.90 -7.72
N ALA A 351 -63.40 -25.21 -7.39
CA ALA A 351 -63.45 -26.43 -8.22
C ALA A 351 -64.88 -26.69 -8.78
N PRO A 352 -65.27 -27.80 -9.50
CA PRO A 352 -64.67 -29.15 -9.59
C PRO A 352 -64.86 -29.99 -10.90
N ARG A 353 -64.42 -31.28 -10.83
CA ARG A 353 -64.77 -32.54 -11.57
C ARG A 353 -63.91 -32.95 -12.79
N ARG A 354 -63.71 -34.24 -13.14
CA ARG A 354 -63.56 -35.59 -12.51
C ARG A 354 -63.46 -36.61 -13.67
N LEU A 355 -62.64 -37.67 -13.59
CA LEU A 355 -62.71 -39.05 -14.19
C LEU A 355 -61.27 -39.59 -14.35
N ALA A 356 -60.69 -40.38 -13.43
CA ALA A 356 -60.76 -41.85 -13.21
C ALA A 356 -60.29 -42.67 -14.45
N VAL A 357 -59.31 -43.59 -14.39
CA VAL A 357 -59.34 -44.96 -13.80
C VAL A 357 -57.90 -45.50 -13.49
N ILE A 358 -57.53 -45.94 -12.26
CA ILE A 358 -57.31 -47.32 -11.64
C ILE A 358 -56.34 -48.25 -12.45
N ILE A 359 -55.24 -48.92 -11.96
CA ILE A 359 -55.01 -49.88 -10.84
C ILE A 359 -53.49 -50.02 -10.48
N GLU A 360 -53.21 -50.18 -9.17
CA GLU A 360 -51.96 -50.48 -8.39
C GLU A 360 -51.49 -51.98 -8.51
N PRO A 361 -50.45 -52.58 -7.83
CA PRO A 361 -49.73 -52.18 -6.59
C PRO A 361 -48.22 -52.55 -6.44
N SER A 362 -47.53 -51.93 -5.45
CA SER A 362 -46.75 -52.62 -4.37
C SER A 362 -45.94 -51.65 -3.47
N GLN A 363 -46.48 -51.39 -2.26
CA GLN A 363 -45.91 -51.26 -0.89
C GLN A 363 -44.54 -50.56 -0.60
N PRO A 364 -44.29 -49.97 0.62
CA PRO A 364 -44.91 -50.21 1.94
C PRO A 364 -45.32 -48.96 2.76
N ASP A 365 -45.84 -49.26 3.95
CA ASP A 365 -46.61 -48.47 4.92
C ASP A 365 -45.87 -47.29 5.59
N PHE A 366 -46.42 -46.07 5.46
CA PHE A 366 -45.95 -44.82 6.10
C PHE A 366 -46.82 -44.40 7.30
N ARG A 367 -47.37 -45.33 8.09
CA ARG A 367 -48.12 -44.99 9.30
C ARG A 367 -47.45 -45.47 10.59
N ARG A 368 -46.30 -44.85 10.90
CA ARG A 368 -45.86 -44.47 12.26
C ARG A 368 -44.59 -43.65 12.10
N ARG A 369 -44.69 -42.32 12.19
CA ARG A 369 -43.49 -41.49 12.41
C ARG A 369 -42.90 -41.90 13.76
N PRO A 370 -41.62 -42.30 13.86
CA PRO A 370 -40.93 -42.26 15.14
C PRO A 370 -41.10 -40.84 15.69
N LYS A 371 -41.55 -40.70 16.93
CA LYS A 371 -41.42 -39.40 17.62
C LYS A 371 -39.94 -39.05 17.56
N LEU A 372 -39.62 -37.87 17.01
CA LEU A 372 -38.31 -37.27 17.21
C LEU A 372 -38.03 -37.29 18.73
N PRO A 373 -36.82 -37.68 19.17
CA PRO A 373 -36.42 -37.50 20.55
C PRO A 373 -36.67 -36.04 20.92
N THR A 374 -37.42 -35.81 21.99
CA THR A 374 -37.46 -34.49 22.62
C THR A 374 -36.02 -34.09 22.95
N PRO A 375 -35.59 -32.85 22.64
CA PRO A 375 -34.24 -32.40 22.97
C PRO A 375 -34.01 -32.62 24.46
N ASP A 376 -32.95 -33.36 24.78
CA ASP A 376 -32.49 -33.51 26.15
C ASP A 376 -32.07 -32.13 26.65
N THR A 377 -32.87 -31.54 27.53
CA THR A 377 -32.62 -30.22 28.12
C THR A 377 -31.47 -30.23 29.13
N ASN A 378 -30.83 -31.38 29.35
CA ASN A 378 -29.65 -31.54 30.20
C ASN A 378 -28.36 -31.84 29.42
N GLN A 379 -28.40 -31.86 28.09
CA GLN A 379 -27.17 -31.84 27.31
C GLN A 379 -26.63 -30.40 27.32
N PRO A 380 -25.38 -30.14 27.78
CA PRO A 380 -24.79 -28.83 27.60
C PRO A 380 -24.88 -28.50 26.11
N PRO A 381 -25.30 -27.28 25.72
CA PRO A 381 -25.42 -26.93 24.33
C PRO A 381 -24.10 -27.31 23.66
N VAL A 382 -24.16 -28.12 22.60
CA VAL A 382 -23.01 -28.28 21.70
C VAL A 382 -22.62 -26.86 21.38
N THR A 383 -21.47 -26.41 21.89
CA THR A 383 -21.00 -25.05 21.66
C THR A 383 -20.79 -24.97 20.16
N GLU A 384 -21.80 -24.46 19.47
CA GLU A 384 -21.77 -24.27 18.04
C GLU A 384 -20.51 -23.44 17.78
N PHE A 385 -19.55 -24.02 17.07
CA PHE A 385 -18.28 -23.37 16.83
C PHE A 385 -18.58 -22.05 16.12
N GLN A 386 -18.40 -20.93 16.81
CA GLN A 386 -18.64 -19.61 16.24
C GLN A 386 -17.34 -19.12 15.61
N PRO A 387 -17.29 -18.98 14.27
CA PRO A 387 -16.12 -18.41 13.62
C PRO A 387 -15.82 -17.01 14.16
N GLU A 388 -14.55 -16.74 14.47
CA GLU A 388 -14.08 -15.47 15.02
C GLU A 388 -13.39 -14.63 13.93
N LEU A 389 -13.47 -13.30 14.01
CA LEU A 389 -12.66 -12.43 13.13
C LEU A 389 -11.29 -12.19 13.75
N ALA A 390 -10.23 -12.35 12.96
CA ALA A 390 -8.88 -12.02 13.39
C ALA A 390 -8.75 -10.53 13.78
N PRO A 391 -7.96 -10.22 14.82
CA PRO A 391 -7.78 -8.84 15.29
C PRO A 391 -6.94 -7.99 14.31
N ASN A 392 -7.06 -6.66 14.45
CA ASN A 392 -6.18 -5.70 13.78
C ASN A 392 -4.71 -6.00 14.09
N GLY A 393 -3.84 -5.91 13.08
CA GLY A 393 -2.44 -6.30 13.18
C GLY A 393 -2.18 -7.76 12.81
N SER A 394 -3.21 -8.53 12.47
CA SER A 394 -3.04 -9.90 11.96
C SER A 394 -2.74 -9.93 10.47
N ALA A 395 -2.03 -10.96 10.03
CA ALA A 395 -2.01 -11.35 8.62
C ALA A 395 -2.00 -12.85 8.44
N VAL A 396 -2.38 -13.27 7.25
CA VAL A 396 -2.19 -14.62 6.73
C VAL A 396 -1.52 -14.52 5.37
N LEU A 397 -0.53 -15.37 5.14
CA LEU A 397 -0.01 -15.66 3.80
C LEU A 397 -0.51 -17.04 3.39
N VAL A 398 -0.91 -17.18 2.12
CA VAL A 398 -1.42 -18.42 1.54
C VAL A 398 -0.67 -18.78 0.27
N GLY A 399 -0.59 -20.08 0.00
CA GLY A 399 -0.10 -20.61 -1.27
C GLY A 399 -0.88 -21.85 -1.66
N PHE A 400 -1.23 -21.96 -2.93
CA PHE A 400 -2.08 -23.02 -3.46
C PHE A 400 -1.85 -23.22 -4.96
N ASN A 401 -2.54 -24.19 -5.56
CA ASN A 401 -2.50 -24.42 -7.00
C ASN A 401 -3.82 -23.97 -7.67
N GLU A 402 -3.70 -23.22 -8.75
CA GLU A 402 -4.80 -22.82 -9.64
C GLU A 402 -4.79 -23.65 -10.92
N VAL A 403 -5.99 -23.91 -11.46
CA VAL A 403 -6.19 -24.54 -12.75
C VAL A 403 -6.66 -23.49 -13.74
N ASP A 404 -5.84 -23.25 -14.77
CA ASP A 404 -6.19 -22.30 -15.81
C ASP A 404 -7.19 -22.90 -16.83
N PRO A 405 -7.76 -22.09 -17.75
CA PRO A 405 -8.69 -22.58 -18.76
C PRO A 405 -8.12 -23.62 -19.75
N SER A 406 -6.79 -23.72 -19.85
CA SER A 406 -6.11 -24.75 -20.67
C SER A 406 -5.92 -26.08 -19.91
N GLY A 407 -6.22 -26.09 -18.60
CA GLY A 407 -6.00 -27.21 -17.70
C GLY A 407 -4.59 -27.25 -17.10
N ALA A 408 -3.76 -26.24 -17.35
CA ALA A 408 -2.44 -26.13 -16.73
C ALA A 408 -2.60 -25.79 -15.25
N ILE A 409 -1.76 -26.40 -14.41
CA ILE A 409 -1.77 -26.21 -12.97
C ILE A 409 -0.57 -25.36 -12.59
N THR A 410 -0.85 -24.18 -12.04
CA THR A 410 0.18 -23.22 -11.65
C THR A 410 0.06 -22.89 -10.17
N ALA A 411 1.21 -22.79 -9.50
CA ALA A 411 1.27 -22.28 -8.15
C ALA A 411 0.81 -20.80 -8.12
N SER A 412 -0.04 -20.46 -7.16
CA SER A 412 -0.57 -19.10 -6.92
C SER A 412 -0.60 -18.81 -5.42
N GLY A 413 -0.28 -17.58 -5.02
CA GLY A 413 -0.10 -17.21 -3.63
C GLY A 413 -0.32 -15.73 -3.37
N GLY A 414 -0.53 -15.41 -2.09
CA GLY A 414 -0.80 -14.05 -1.67
C GLY A 414 -1.01 -13.94 -0.17
N GLY A 415 -1.47 -12.79 0.31
CA GLY A 415 -1.72 -12.60 1.72
C GLY A 415 -2.76 -11.54 2.03
N VAL A 416 -3.38 -11.66 3.19
CA VAL A 416 -4.36 -10.70 3.70
C VAL A 416 -3.81 -10.11 5.00
N ILE A 417 -3.72 -8.79 5.06
CA ILE A 417 -3.29 -8.03 6.25
C ILE A 417 -4.49 -7.25 6.80
N ILE A 418 -4.74 -7.37 8.10
CA ILE A 418 -5.77 -6.60 8.82
C ILE A 418 -5.11 -5.36 9.42
N ALA A 419 -5.43 -4.19 8.88
CA ALA A 419 -4.88 -2.92 9.31
C ALA A 419 -6.00 -2.00 9.83
N PRO A 420 -5.69 -1.02 10.70
CA PRO A 420 -6.69 -0.06 11.14
C PRO A 420 -7.32 0.66 9.94
N ASN A 421 -8.65 0.59 9.82
CA ASN A 421 -9.45 1.21 8.76
C ASN A 421 -9.34 0.55 7.37
N ASN A 422 -8.93 -0.73 7.27
CA ASN A 422 -9.18 -1.54 6.08
C ASN A 422 -10.37 -2.49 6.30
N ASP A 423 -11.01 -2.92 5.20
CA ASP A 423 -12.18 -3.81 5.22
C ASP A 423 -11.80 -5.30 5.04
N ASN A 424 -10.50 -5.59 5.15
CA ASN A 424 -9.98 -6.95 5.08
C ASN A 424 -10.50 -7.78 6.26
N ARG A 425 -10.70 -9.07 6.05
CA ARG A 425 -11.16 -10.01 7.08
C ARG A 425 -10.43 -11.33 6.96
N ILE A 426 -10.07 -11.88 8.10
CA ILE A 426 -9.63 -13.27 8.24
C ILE A 426 -10.61 -13.88 9.24
N VAL A 427 -11.32 -14.91 8.81
CA VAL A 427 -12.23 -15.70 9.63
C VAL A 427 -11.44 -16.90 10.17
N LEU A 428 -11.47 -17.04 11.48
CA LEU A 428 -10.73 -18.04 12.23
C LEU A 428 -11.66 -19.16 12.68
N GLY A 429 -11.20 -20.38 12.40
CA GLY A 429 -11.66 -21.64 12.92
C GLY A 429 -11.14 -21.91 14.34
N ALA A 430 -11.29 -23.16 14.78
CA ALA A 430 -10.66 -23.62 16.02
C ALA A 430 -9.14 -23.38 15.97
N ASN A 431 -8.52 -23.16 17.13
CA ASN A 431 -7.07 -22.96 17.26
C ASN A 431 -6.49 -21.82 16.40
N ARG A 432 -7.30 -20.80 16.07
CA ARG A 432 -6.90 -19.68 15.22
C ARG A 432 -6.45 -20.09 13.81
N THR A 433 -7.00 -21.19 13.30
CA THR A 433 -6.79 -21.67 11.94
C THR A 433 -7.62 -20.83 10.96
N PRO A 434 -7.03 -20.19 9.94
CA PRO A 434 -7.79 -19.48 8.91
C PRO A 434 -8.70 -20.43 8.12
N ILE A 435 -9.98 -20.07 8.01
CA ILE A 435 -11.00 -20.85 7.27
C ILE A 435 -11.68 -20.04 6.15
N ALA A 436 -11.68 -18.71 6.24
CA ALA A 436 -12.10 -17.85 5.14
C ALA A 436 -11.37 -16.51 5.19
N LEU A 437 -11.01 -15.99 4.04
CA LEU A 437 -10.28 -14.74 3.86
C LEU A 437 -11.10 -13.83 2.96
N ARG A 438 -11.06 -12.54 3.26
CA ARG A 438 -11.60 -11.51 2.40
C ARG A 438 -10.61 -10.37 2.33
N GLU A 439 -10.10 -10.13 1.15
CA GLU A 439 -9.28 -8.98 0.86
C GLU A 439 -10.16 -7.96 0.12
N ILE A 440 -10.35 -6.79 0.72
CA ILE A 440 -10.68 -5.61 -0.05
C ILE A 440 -9.38 -4.88 -0.34
N SER A 441 -8.88 -5.06 -1.54
CA SER A 441 -7.88 -4.17 -2.08
C SER A 441 -8.55 -3.22 -3.07
N THR A 442 -7.84 -2.18 -3.46
CA THR A 442 -8.19 -1.41 -4.65
C THR A 442 -7.38 -1.99 -5.79
N ASN A 443 -8.02 -2.46 -6.86
CA ASN A 443 -7.31 -2.61 -8.12
C ASN A 443 -6.82 -1.21 -8.51
N ALA A 444 -5.93 -1.10 -9.47
CA ALA A 444 -5.78 0.20 -10.10
C ALA A 444 -6.89 0.53 -11.09
N ALA A 445 -8.12 0.04 -10.90
CA ALA A 445 -9.31 0.82 -11.25
C ALA A 445 -9.69 1.84 -10.14
N GLY A 446 -9.19 1.65 -8.90
CA GLY A 446 -9.62 2.36 -7.70
C GLY A 446 -10.99 1.86 -7.24
N GLU A 447 -11.48 0.84 -7.92
CA GLU A 447 -12.61 0.04 -7.58
C GLU A 447 -12.16 -0.90 -6.46
N LEU A 448 -13.04 -1.03 -5.48
CA LEU A 448 -12.86 -2.05 -4.46
C LEU A 448 -12.92 -3.39 -5.17
N ILE A 449 -11.79 -4.07 -5.20
CA ILE A 449 -11.72 -5.45 -5.59
C ILE A 449 -11.88 -6.30 -4.35
N GLU A 450 -12.77 -7.25 -4.48
CA GLU A 450 -13.08 -8.19 -3.43
C GLU A 450 -12.55 -9.54 -3.87
N ASN A 451 -11.51 -9.96 -3.17
CA ASN A 451 -11.00 -11.31 -3.28
C ASN A 451 -11.48 -12.09 -2.06
N GLU A 452 -12.18 -13.18 -2.30
CA GLU A 452 -12.63 -14.09 -1.24
C GLU A 452 -11.96 -15.45 -1.43
N LEU A 453 -11.45 -16.00 -0.35
CA LEU A 453 -11.00 -17.39 -0.28
C LEU A 453 -11.79 -18.08 0.81
N SER A 454 -12.35 -19.24 0.52
CA SER A 454 -13.10 -20.06 1.48
C SER A 454 -12.68 -21.52 1.34
N VAL A 455 -12.33 -22.18 2.45
CA VAL A 455 -11.88 -23.58 2.46
C VAL A 455 -13.03 -24.60 2.33
N VAL A 456 -14.18 -24.13 1.82
CA VAL A 456 -15.35 -24.94 1.49
C VAL A 456 -15.33 -25.26 -0.01
N SER A 457 -15.50 -26.52 -0.37
CA SER A 457 -15.51 -26.95 -1.76
C SER A 457 -16.79 -26.49 -2.49
N PRO A 458 -16.76 -26.30 -3.82
CA PRO A 458 -17.95 -26.01 -4.63
C PRO A 458 -19.04 -27.09 -4.55
N SER A 459 -18.67 -28.32 -4.16
CA SER A 459 -19.57 -29.46 -3.96
C SER A 459 -20.17 -29.54 -2.55
N GLY A 460 -19.82 -28.62 -1.65
CA GLY A 460 -20.31 -28.57 -0.27
C GLY A 460 -19.57 -29.48 0.71
N LEU A 461 -18.45 -30.08 0.31
CA LEU A 461 -17.54 -30.82 1.18
C LEU A 461 -16.50 -29.86 1.77
N LEU A 462 -16.10 -30.07 3.02
CA LEU A 462 -15.04 -29.26 3.64
C LEU A 462 -13.67 -29.78 3.20
N ALA A 463 -12.76 -28.87 2.83
CA ALA A 463 -11.34 -29.22 2.77
C ALA A 463 -10.90 -29.73 4.16
N THR A 464 -10.04 -30.73 4.20
CA THR A 464 -9.59 -31.35 5.44
C THR A 464 -8.23 -30.79 5.82
N LEU A 465 -8.10 -30.29 7.05
CA LEU A 465 -6.82 -29.84 7.57
C LEU A 465 -5.90 -31.07 7.75
N VAL A 466 -4.71 -31.03 7.15
CA VAL A 466 -3.77 -32.15 7.17
C VAL A 466 -2.95 -32.11 8.46
N PRO A 467 -3.15 -33.05 9.41
CA PRO A 467 -2.53 -32.96 10.73
C PRO A 467 -1.00 -32.98 10.70
N SER A 468 -0.40 -33.69 9.74
CA SER A 468 1.06 -33.78 9.58
C SER A 468 1.72 -32.51 9.05
N SER A 469 0.95 -31.49 8.69
CA SER A 469 1.46 -30.22 8.16
C SER A 469 0.88 -29.01 8.90
N VAL A 470 0.49 -29.21 10.17
CA VAL A 470 0.03 -28.14 11.08
C VAL A 470 1.09 -27.90 12.15
N GLY A 471 1.36 -26.64 12.46
CA GLY A 471 2.30 -26.26 13.50
C GLY A 471 2.17 -24.80 13.91
N GLY A 472 3.03 -24.35 14.80
CA GLY A 472 3.03 -22.96 15.25
C GLY A 472 4.16 -22.61 16.19
N ASN A 473 4.28 -21.32 16.44
CA ASN A 473 5.20 -20.73 17.39
C ASN A 473 4.41 -19.74 18.26
N ALA A 474 4.08 -20.17 19.48
CA ALA A 474 3.24 -19.40 20.39
C ALA A 474 3.89 -18.06 20.82
N ALA A 475 5.23 -18.03 20.96
CA ALA A 475 5.95 -16.83 21.36
C ALA A 475 5.83 -15.70 20.32
N LEU A 476 5.79 -16.06 19.03
CA LEU A 476 5.59 -15.13 17.92
C LEU A 476 4.13 -15.01 17.50
N GLY A 477 3.21 -15.73 18.15
CA GLY A 477 1.80 -15.80 17.76
C GLY A 477 1.59 -16.29 16.33
N VAL A 478 2.43 -17.22 15.86
CA VAL A 478 2.38 -17.78 14.50
C VAL A 478 1.74 -19.16 14.54
N ASN A 479 0.87 -19.48 13.57
CA ASN A 479 0.51 -20.86 13.26
C ASN A 479 0.44 -21.07 11.75
N TRP A 480 0.70 -22.29 11.29
CA TRP A 480 0.65 -22.67 9.88
C TRP A 480 -0.08 -24.00 9.71
N GLY A 481 -0.52 -24.26 8.50
CA GLY A 481 -1.27 -25.45 8.18
C GLY A 481 -1.42 -25.67 6.69
N ARG A 482 -1.79 -26.90 6.31
CA ARG A 482 -2.18 -27.25 4.95
C ARG A 482 -3.59 -27.84 4.95
N TRP A 483 -4.47 -27.27 4.16
CA TRP A 483 -5.76 -27.85 3.82
C TRP A 483 -5.61 -28.72 2.57
N ASN A 484 -6.29 -29.86 2.54
CA ASN A 484 -6.37 -30.77 1.41
C ASN A 484 -7.83 -30.93 0.94
N GLY A 485 -8.06 -30.81 -0.35
CA GLY A 485 -9.36 -30.81 -1.01
C GLY A 485 -9.62 -29.49 -1.73
N ASP A 486 -10.71 -29.43 -2.49
CA ASP A 486 -11.05 -28.24 -3.25
C ASP A 486 -11.51 -27.10 -2.33
N PHE A 487 -11.04 -25.89 -2.62
CA PHE A 487 -11.44 -24.65 -1.96
C PHE A 487 -12.02 -23.71 -3.01
N THR A 488 -12.68 -22.65 -2.55
CA THR A 488 -13.28 -21.65 -3.44
C THR A 488 -12.47 -20.38 -3.35
N ILE A 489 -12.05 -19.89 -4.52
CA ILE A 489 -11.46 -18.57 -4.66
C ILE A 489 -12.33 -17.78 -5.60
N ARG A 490 -12.65 -16.56 -5.19
CA ARG A 490 -13.37 -15.59 -5.98
C ARG A 490 -12.53 -14.33 -6.07
N GLU A 491 -12.03 -14.02 -7.26
CA GLU A 491 -11.34 -12.76 -7.53
C GLU A 491 -12.26 -11.86 -8.33
N ASN A 492 -12.57 -10.67 -7.83
CA ASN A 492 -13.45 -9.71 -8.53
C ASN A 492 -14.82 -10.29 -8.92
N GLY A 493 -15.37 -11.13 -8.05
CA GLY A 493 -16.65 -11.80 -8.34
C GLY A 493 -16.53 -13.04 -9.23
N VAL A 494 -15.37 -13.32 -9.82
CA VAL A 494 -15.12 -14.46 -10.73
C VAL A 494 -14.57 -15.64 -9.93
N LEU A 495 -15.16 -16.82 -10.08
CA LEU A 495 -14.69 -18.03 -9.42
C LEU A 495 -13.46 -18.59 -10.16
N SER A 496 -12.40 -18.88 -9.42
CA SER A 496 -11.21 -19.58 -9.91
C SER A 496 -11.30 -21.06 -9.57
N ASN A 497 -10.81 -21.91 -10.47
CA ASN A 497 -10.66 -23.34 -10.21
C ASN A 497 -9.36 -23.56 -9.46
N THR A 498 -9.42 -24.24 -8.33
CA THR A 498 -8.27 -24.57 -7.51
C THR A 498 -8.06 -26.08 -7.50
N LYS A 499 -6.88 -26.53 -7.07
CA LYS A 499 -6.57 -27.95 -7.02
C LYS A 499 -5.81 -28.34 -5.76
N ASP A 500 -6.23 -29.44 -5.15
CA ASP A 500 -5.57 -30.18 -4.07
C ASP A 500 -5.32 -29.39 -2.78
N ASN A 501 -4.21 -28.64 -2.71
CA ASN A 501 -3.63 -28.17 -1.46
C ASN A 501 -3.68 -26.65 -1.32
N LEU A 502 -4.05 -26.17 -0.14
CA LEU A 502 -3.92 -24.79 0.30
C LEU A 502 -3.04 -24.74 1.56
N HIS A 503 -1.89 -24.10 1.43
CA HIS A 503 -0.97 -23.79 2.52
C HIS A 503 -1.33 -22.44 3.10
N TYR A 504 -1.22 -22.31 4.42
CA TYR A 504 -1.36 -21.03 5.10
C TYR A 504 -0.29 -20.88 6.19
N ILE A 505 0.09 -19.63 6.45
CA ILE A 505 0.78 -19.23 7.66
C ILE A 505 0.19 -17.92 8.16
N TYR A 506 -0.23 -17.89 9.43
CA TYR A 506 -0.96 -16.80 10.07
C TYR A 506 -0.19 -16.28 11.28
N SER A 507 -0.25 -14.97 11.49
CA SER A 507 0.22 -14.33 12.72
C SER A 507 -0.70 -13.18 13.13
N GLU A 508 -0.81 -12.94 14.43
CA GLU A 508 -1.44 -11.75 14.99
C GLU A 508 -0.43 -10.67 15.44
N ASN A 509 0.87 -10.98 15.40
CA ASN A 509 1.93 -10.16 15.96
C ASN A 509 2.86 -9.64 14.87
N LEU A 510 2.31 -8.97 13.85
CA LEU A 510 3.14 -8.40 12.79
C LEU A 510 4.06 -7.29 13.32
N THR A 511 5.29 -7.26 12.82
CA THR A 511 6.18 -6.11 13.02
C THR A 511 5.64 -4.92 12.23
N SER A 512 5.23 -3.87 12.92
CA SER A 512 4.70 -2.67 12.26
C SER A 512 5.77 -1.93 11.45
N PRO A 513 5.39 -1.14 10.43
CA PRO A 513 6.34 -0.29 9.69
C PRO A 513 7.15 0.65 10.60
N ALA A 514 6.52 1.15 11.67
CA ALA A 514 7.20 2.00 12.65
C ALA A 514 8.25 1.22 13.47
N GLN A 515 7.94 -0.02 13.87
CA GLN A 515 8.91 -0.89 14.52
C GLN A 515 10.06 -1.21 13.58
N LEU A 516 9.79 -1.65 12.34
CA LEU A 516 10.81 -1.92 11.33
C LEU A 516 11.72 -0.70 11.06
N ALA A 517 11.15 0.49 10.96
CA ALA A 517 11.92 1.72 10.77
C ALA A 517 12.86 2.04 11.96
N ASN A 518 12.45 1.69 13.18
CA ASN A 518 13.26 1.89 14.39
C ASN A 518 14.35 0.83 14.56
N LEU A 519 14.28 -0.30 13.84
CA LEU A 519 15.31 -1.35 13.89
C LEU A 519 16.58 -0.99 13.11
N GLY A 520 16.59 0.09 12.32
CA GLY A 520 17.79 0.57 11.61
C GLY A 520 18.94 1.02 12.52
N GLY A 521 18.73 1.08 13.85
CA GLY A 521 19.78 1.27 14.85
C GLY A 521 20.48 -0.03 15.29
N LEU A 522 19.97 -1.20 14.88
CA LEU A 522 20.63 -2.49 15.10
C LEU A 522 21.80 -2.60 14.11
N GLY A 523 23.03 -2.58 14.63
CA GLY A 523 24.22 -2.72 13.80
C GLY A 523 24.31 -4.12 13.19
N GLY A 524 24.24 -4.24 11.86
CA GLY A 524 24.67 -5.44 11.14
C GLY A 524 23.60 -6.21 10.35
N GLN A 525 24.06 -7.24 9.65
CA GLN A 525 23.24 -8.20 8.92
C GLN A 525 22.70 -9.25 9.89
N VAL A 526 21.39 -9.48 9.86
CA VAL A 526 20.70 -10.46 10.70
C VAL A 526 20.29 -11.65 9.83
N SER A 527 20.69 -12.85 10.24
CA SER A 527 20.33 -14.09 9.56
C SER A 527 19.08 -14.71 10.19
N TYR A 528 18.17 -15.15 9.33
CA TYR A 528 16.98 -15.91 9.67
C TYR A 528 17.08 -17.27 9.00
N GLY A 529 16.77 -18.32 9.75
CA GLY A 529 16.65 -19.67 9.22
C GLY A 529 15.35 -20.32 9.64
N LEU A 530 15.04 -21.44 8.99
CA LEU A 530 13.80 -22.16 9.19
C LEU A 530 13.58 -22.55 10.66
N ASN A 531 12.44 -22.15 11.21
CA ASN A 531 11.93 -22.63 12.49
C ASN A 531 10.87 -23.73 12.31
N GLY A 532 10.06 -23.61 11.27
CA GLY A 532 9.01 -24.56 10.93
C GLY A 532 8.18 -24.06 9.75
N GLY A 533 7.25 -24.87 9.28
CA GLY A 533 6.41 -24.53 8.13
C GLY A 533 5.63 -25.74 7.65
N THR A 534 4.88 -25.56 6.57
CA THR A 534 4.23 -26.68 5.89
C THR A 534 5.24 -27.46 5.07
N LEU A 535 5.12 -28.78 5.01
CA LEU A 535 5.78 -29.57 3.97
C LEU A 535 5.26 -29.12 2.61
N PRO A 536 6.11 -28.66 1.67
CA PRO A 536 5.66 -28.16 0.38
C PRO A 536 5.02 -29.26 -0.47
N THR A 537 4.14 -28.86 -1.38
CA THR A 537 3.50 -29.77 -2.33
C THR A 537 3.73 -29.34 -3.77
N ASP A 538 3.73 -30.30 -4.69
CA ASP A 538 3.78 -30.03 -6.12
C ASP A 538 2.38 -29.85 -6.76
N ASN A 539 2.35 -29.54 -8.06
CA ASN A 539 1.12 -29.42 -8.88
C ASN A 539 0.34 -30.75 -9.06
N LEU A 540 0.95 -31.89 -8.71
CA LEU A 540 0.33 -33.20 -8.75
C LEU A 540 -0.20 -33.64 -7.37
N GLY A 541 -0.03 -32.81 -6.34
CA GLY A 541 -0.47 -33.08 -4.98
C GLY A 541 0.51 -33.93 -4.17
N ASN A 542 1.68 -34.27 -4.72
CA ASN A 542 2.72 -34.94 -3.96
C ASN A 542 3.25 -34.01 -2.87
N VAL A 543 3.64 -34.59 -1.74
CA VAL A 543 4.09 -33.85 -0.56
C VAL A 543 5.57 -34.14 -0.35
N ALA A 544 6.34 -33.10 0.01
CA ALA A 544 7.71 -33.30 0.46
C ALA A 544 7.76 -34.25 1.66
N VAL A 545 8.82 -35.07 1.70
CA VAL A 545 9.11 -35.96 2.85
C VAL A 545 9.93 -35.25 3.92
N GLU A 546 10.60 -34.16 3.55
CA GLU A 546 11.45 -33.36 4.42
C GLU A 546 11.02 -31.90 4.43
N SER A 547 11.43 -31.19 5.49
CA SER A 547 11.22 -29.75 5.56
C SER A 547 12.02 -29.03 4.46
N PRO A 548 11.49 -27.94 3.89
CA PRO A 548 12.24 -27.15 2.92
C PRO A 548 13.48 -26.55 3.59
N PHE A 549 14.48 -26.22 2.81
CA PHE A 549 15.48 -25.24 3.20
C PHE A 549 14.95 -23.85 2.87
N VAL A 550 14.82 -22.98 3.87
CA VAL A 550 14.50 -21.56 3.66
C VAL A 550 15.37 -20.71 4.57
N ASN A 551 16.14 -19.81 3.98
CA ASN A 551 17.03 -18.91 4.69
C ASN A 551 16.88 -17.48 4.17
N MET A 552 17.10 -16.52 5.05
CA MET A 552 16.98 -15.11 4.71
C MET A 552 18.02 -14.28 5.48
N SER A 553 18.73 -13.40 4.78
CA SER A 553 19.60 -12.39 5.37
C SER A 553 18.96 -11.01 5.25
N VAL A 554 19.02 -10.24 6.33
CA VAL A 554 18.35 -8.93 6.41
C VAL A 554 19.32 -7.87 6.88
N ASP A 555 19.32 -6.74 6.21
CA ASP A 555 20.02 -5.52 6.62
C ASP A 555 18.97 -4.48 7.03
N PHE A 556 18.79 -4.31 8.34
CA PHE A 556 17.82 -3.36 8.89
C PHE A 556 18.26 -1.90 8.73
N ILE A 557 19.56 -1.63 8.54
CA ILE A 557 20.08 -0.28 8.27
C ILE A 557 19.66 0.14 6.86
N ARG A 558 19.87 -0.74 5.88
CA ARG A 558 19.47 -0.52 4.48
C ARG A 558 17.98 -0.84 4.23
N GLN A 559 17.25 -1.30 5.25
CA GLN A 559 15.85 -1.73 5.17
C GLN A 559 15.60 -2.68 3.99
N GLN A 560 16.39 -3.74 3.90
CA GLN A 560 16.29 -4.70 2.82
C GLN A 560 16.59 -6.13 3.28
N ILE A 561 15.93 -7.09 2.66
CA ILE A 561 16.38 -8.47 2.63
C ILE A 561 17.55 -8.52 1.63
N THR A 562 18.75 -8.79 2.12
CA THR A 562 19.95 -8.86 1.26
C THR A 562 19.99 -10.15 0.47
N GLN A 563 19.49 -11.24 1.05
CA GLN A 563 19.40 -12.56 0.41
C GLN A 563 18.17 -13.32 0.93
N TYR A 564 17.49 -14.02 0.06
CA TYR A 564 16.43 -14.99 0.36
C TYR A 564 16.68 -16.24 -0.48
N ASP A 565 16.74 -17.39 0.17
CA ASP A 565 17.00 -18.67 -0.48
C ASP A 565 15.90 -19.67 -0.09
N VAL A 566 15.42 -20.43 -1.07
CA VAL A 566 14.53 -21.56 -0.86
C VAL A 566 14.99 -22.75 -1.70
N SER A 567 15.03 -23.93 -1.07
CA SER A 567 15.26 -25.22 -1.72
C SER A 567 14.32 -26.27 -1.12
N ALA A 568 13.72 -27.12 -1.95
CA ALA A 568 12.89 -28.23 -1.48
C ALA A 568 12.93 -29.40 -2.45
N VAL A 569 12.78 -30.61 -1.91
CA VAL A 569 12.70 -31.85 -2.68
C VAL A 569 11.28 -32.42 -2.59
N VAL A 570 10.63 -32.56 -3.74
CA VAL A 570 9.28 -33.16 -3.84
C VAL A 570 9.32 -34.23 -4.93
N ASN A 571 8.91 -35.46 -4.59
CA ASN A 571 8.88 -36.59 -5.52
C ASN A 571 10.22 -36.81 -6.27
N GLY A 572 11.35 -36.57 -5.60
CA GLY A 572 12.70 -36.72 -6.18
C GLY A 572 13.17 -35.56 -7.07
N SER A 573 12.33 -34.54 -7.30
CA SER A 573 12.72 -33.31 -8.01
C SER A 573 13.15 -32.23 -7.02
N VAL A 574 14.26 -31.54 -7.35
CA VAL A 574 14.83 -30.46 -6.53
C VAL A 574 14.39 -29.11 -7.10
N TYR A 575 13.82 -28.26 -6.26
CA TYR A 575 13.36 -26.93 -6.62
C TYR A 575 14.14 -25.89 -5.84
N GLU A 576 14.97 -25.09 -6.52
CA GLU A 576 15.79 -24.06 -5.88
C GLU A 576 15.58 -22.70 -6.52
N ALA A 577 15.34 -21.69 -5.69
CA ALA A 577 15.24 -20.32 -6.14
C ALA A 577 15.71 -19.34 -5.07
N SER A 578 16.19 -18.18 -5.51
CA SER A 578 16.68 -17.15 -4.62
C SER A 578 16.32 -15.75 -5.11
N ALA A 579 16.38 -14.79 -4.19
CA ALA A 579 16.26 -13.38 -4.49
C ALA A 579 17.23 -12.58 -3.62
N SER A 580 17.67 -11.43 -4.11
CA SER A 580 18.57 -10.54 -3.38
C SER A 580 18.11 -9.09 -3.47
N ASN A 581 18.55 -8.27 -2.52
CA ASN A 581 18.28 -6.84 -2.49
C ASN A 581 16.77 -6.48 -2.52
N ILE A 582 15.94 -7.23 -1.77
CA ILE A 582 14.50 -6.95 -1.66
C ILE A 582 14.28 -5.88 -0.60
N ALA A 583 14.01 -4.66 -1.05
CA ALA A 583 13.75 -3.54 -0.14
C ALA A 583 12.42 -3.71 0.61
N PHE A 584 12.34 -3.28 1.88
CA PHE A 584 11.20 -3.49 2.77
C PHE A 584 9.88 -2.93 2.23
N GLN A 585 9.93 -1.83 1.46
CA GLN A 585 8.77 -1.25 0.79
C GLN A 585 8.11 -2.19 -0.23
N ASN A 586 8.81 -3.23 -0.68
CA ASN A 586 8.29 -4.23 -1.61
C ASN A 586 7.63 -5.43 -0.91
N LEU A 587 7.79 -5.58 0.42
CA LEU A 587 7.28 -6.73 1.18
C LEU A 587 5.74 -6.79 1.31
N ASN A 588 5.06 -5.68 0.98
CA ASN A 588 3.60 -5.67 0.90
C ASN A 588 3.06 -6.43 -0.33
N ASN A 589 3.94 -6.94 -1.21
CA ASN A 589 3.62 -7.79 -2.35
C ASN A 589 4.59 -8.98 -2.38
N SER A 590 4.31 -9.95 -3.25
CA SER A 590 5.32 -10.94 -3.60
C SER A 590 6.47 -10.33 -4.41
N PHE A 591 7.67 -10.90 -4.27
CA PHE A 591 8.86 -10.58 -5.03
C PHE A 591 9.31 -11.78 -5.85
N ASP A 592 9.82 -11.51 -7.05
CA ASP A 592 10.25 -12.54 -8.00
C ASP A 592 11.50 -13.27 -7.47
N LEU A 593 11.49 -14.60 -7.56
CA LEU A 593 12.62 -15.47 -7.30
C LEU A 593 13.29 -15.85 -8.63
N GLN A 594 14.61 -15.82 -8.64
CA GLN A 594 15.43 -16.34 -9.74
C GLN A 594 15.81 -17.79 -9.42
N SER A 595 15.40 -18.74 -10.27
CA SER A 595 15.78 -20.14 -10.10
C SER A 595 17.21 -20.36 -10.57
N ILE A 596 18.01 -21.10 -9.80
CA ILE A 596 19.40 -21.37 -10.16
C ILE A 596 19.61 -22.83 -10.64
N SER A 597 18.78 -23.84 -10.29
CA SER A 597 18.83 -25.26 -10.79
C SER A 597 17.63 -26.12 -10.22
N VAL A 598 17.40 -27.43 -10.48
CA VAL A 598 16.92 -28.20 -11.67
C VAL A 598 15.72 -29.10 -11.25
N GLY A 599 14.49 -28.63 -11.44
CA GLY A 599 13.27 -29.43 -11.22
C GLY A 599 12.16 -29.21 -12.25
N CYS A 600 12.29 -28.15 -13.06
CA CYS A 600 11.38 -27.84 -14.16
C CYS A 600 11.94 -28.36 -15.49
N SER A 601 11.04 -28.63 -16.43
CA SER A 601 11.39 -28.94 -17.82
C SER A 601 11.99 -27.75 -18.59
N SER A 602 11.85 -26.53 -18.05
CA SER A 602 12.37 -25.27 -18.58
C SER A 602 12.88 -24.33 -17.46
N VAL A 603 13.17 -23.06 -17.73
CA VAL A 603 13.57 -22.07 -16.70
C VAL A 603 12.39 -21.86 -15.73
N CYS A 604 12.54 -22.23 -14.46
CA CYS A 604 11.51 -21.97 -13.47
C CYS A 604 11.44 -20.46 -13.16
N VAL A 605 10.25 -19.98 -12.88
CA VAL A 605 10.01 -18.69 -12.23
C VAL A 605 9.40 -18.94 -10.87
N GLY A 606 9.73 -18.10 -9.90
CA GLY A 606 9.12 -18.19 -8.58
C GLY A 606 8.76 -16.83 -8.04
N ASP A 607 7.97 -16.82 -6.98
CA ASP A 607 7.75 -15.66 -6.16
C ASP A 607 7.62 -16.05 -4.69
N ALA A 608 7.93 -15.10 -3.81
CA ALA A 608 7.76 -15.25 -2.39
C ALA A 608 7.17 -13.98 -1.77
N SER A 609 6.40 -14.14 -0.70
CA SER A 609 5.91 -13.01 0.11
C SER A 609 6.45 -13.16 1.52
N VAL A 610 6.94 -12.08 2.13
CA VAL A 610 7.53 -12.10 3.47
C VAL A 610 6.89 -11.03 4.34
N LEU A 611 6.52 -11.40 5.57
CA LEU A 611 6.09 -10.46 6.62
C LEU A 611 6.88 -10.72 7.90
N PHE A 612 7.43 -9.66 8.49
CA PHE A 612 8.11 -9.78 9.80
C PHE A 612 7.09 -9.91 10.94
N VAL A 613 7.44 -10.71 11.95
CA VAL A 613 6.63 -10.97 13.14
C VAL A 613 7.46 -10.71 14.41
N GLY A 614 6.77 -10.27 15.45
CA GLY A 614 7.35 -9.84 16.71
C GLY A 614 7.77 -8.36 16.71
N ALA A 615 7.89 -7.78 17.89
CA ALA A 615 8.12 -6.34 18.05
C ALA A 615 9.51 -5.89 17.58
N GLN A 616 10.47 -6.82 17.49
CA GLN A 616 11.85 -6.61 17.06
C GLN A 616 12.18 -7.42 15.79
N ALA A 617 11.15 -7.81 15.03
CA ALA A 617 11.29 -8.73 13.89
C ALA A 617 11.98 -10.04 14.29
N GLU A 618 11.64 -10.61 15.45
CA GLU A 618 12.22 -11.86 15.97
C GLU A 618 12.00 -13.05 15.02
N GLY A 619 10.99 -12.98 14.16
CA GLY A 619 10.80 -13.91 13.05
C GLY A 619 10.24 -13.25 11.79
N ALA A 620 10.08 -14.07 10.75
CA ALA A 620 9.45 -13.70 9.49
C ALA A 620 8.62 -14.88 8.98
N ILE A 621 7.36 -14.64 8.64
CA ILE A 621 6.51 -15.61 7.94
C ILE A 621 6.67 -15.42 6.43
N THR A 622 6.70 -16.51 5.68
CA THR A 622 6.86 -16.47 4.23
C THR A 622 5.97 -17.49 3.52
N THR A 623 5.49 -17.13 2.34
CA THR A 623 5.05 -18.06 1.28
C THR A 623 6.11 -18.10 0.20
N TYR A 624 6.29 -19.25 -0.43
CA TYR A 624 7.17 -19.38 -1.59
C TYR A 624 6.56 -20.33 -2.62
N GLN A 625 6.83 -20.02 -3.89
CA GLN A 625 6.33 -20.74 -5.03
C GLN A 625 7.39 -20.77 -6.11
N ILE A 626 7.53 -21.92 -6.76
CA ILE A 626 8.42 -22.10 -7.90
C ILE A 626 7.62 -22.88 -8.93
N SER A 627 7.60 -22.43 -10.18
CA SER A 627 6.83 -23.06 -11.25
C SER A 627 7.52 -22.96 -12.61
N ASP A 628 7.31 -23.96 -13.44
CA ASP A 628 7.57 -23.88 -14.88
C ASP A 628 6.51 -22.97 -15.52
N PRO A 629 6.89 -22.04 -16.43
CA PRO A 629 5.94 -21.21 -17.20
C PRO A 629 4.83 -22.00 -17.92
N ASN A 630 5.05 -23.29 -18.20
CA ASN A 630 4.10 -24.17 -18.86
C ASN A 630 3.17 -24.93 -17.89
N GLY A 631 3.30 -24.73 -16.58
CA GLY A 631 2.48 -25.40 -15.55
C GLY A 631 2.74 -26.91 -15.43
N THR A 632 3.86 -27.39 -15.98
CA THR A 632 4.25 -28.81 -15.97
C THR A 632 4.81 -29.25 -14.62
N ALA A 633 5.50 -28.37 -13.92
CA ALA A 633 6.06 -28.59 -12.59
C ALA A 633 5.89 -27.33 -11.76
N SER A 634 5.49 -27.48 -10.50
CA SER A 634 5.54 -26.41 -9.51
C SER A 634 5.71 -26.96 -8.12
N ILE A 635 6.14 -26.12 -7.18
CA ILE A 635 6.02 -26.33 -5.75
C ILE A 635 5.45 -25.11 -5.06
N THR A 636 4.80 -25.33 -3.93
CA THR A 636 4.30 -24.28 -3.04
C THR A 636 4.42 -24.69 -1.58
N GLY A 637 4.74 -23.72 -0.72
CA GLY A 637 4.73 -23.92 0.72
C GLY A 637 4.76 -22.62 1.50
N THR A 638 4.77 -22.78 2.82
CA THR A 638 4.91 -21.68 3.79
C THR A 638 5.96 -22.03 4.83
N ALA A 639 6.65 -21.02 5.36
CA ALA A 639 7.66 -21.18 6.38
C ALA A 639 7.65 -20.01 7.38
N LEU A 640 7.97 -20.33 8.63
CA LEU A 640 8.39 -19.38 9.66
C LEU A 640 9.92 -19.44 9.75
N LEU A 641 10.55 -18.27 9.63
CA LEU A 641 11.97 -18.08 9.84
C LEU A 641 12.19 -17.32 11.16
N THR A 642 13.24 -17.66 11.90
CA THR A 642 13.59 -16.97 13.16
C THR A 642 15.06 -16.54 13.15
N GLN A 643 15.35 -15.44 13.83
CA GLN A 643 16.72 -14.94 13.98
C GLN A 643 17.65 -16.02 14.56
N GLY A 644 18.83 -16.20 13.97
CA GLY A 644 19.81 -17.20 14.43
C GLY A 644 19.44 -18.66 14.16
N GLY A 645 18.32 -18.93 13.46
CA GLY A 645 18.03 -20.25 12.92
C GLY A 645 19.07 -20.63 11.86
N VAL A 646 19.57 -21.86 11.91
CA VAL A 646 20.45 -22.40 10.86
C VAL A 646 19.61 -23.36 10.03
N GLY A 647 19.15 -22.94 8.85
CA GLY A 647 18.68 -23.89 7.85
C GLY A 647 19.86 -24.75 7.39
N GLN A 648 19.74 -26.07 7.40
CA GLN A 648 20.65 -26.94 6.66
C GLN A 648 20.08 -27.17 5.25
N PRO A 649 20.88 -27.03 4.18
CA PRO A 649 20.41 -27.31 2.83
C PRO A 649 19.95 -28.77 2.74
N ALA A 650 18.86 -29.02 2.01
CA ALA A 650 18.44 -30.37 1.67
C ALA A 650 19.57 -31.03 0.85
N GLN A 651 20.04 -32.21 1.29
CA GLN A 651 21.11 -32.96 0.61
C GLN A 651 20.56 -33.86 -0.50
#